data_AF-A0A0G0FEB0-F1
#
_entry.id   AF-A0A0G0FEB0-F1
#
_cell.length_a   1.000
_cell.length_b   1.000
_cell.length_c   1.000
_cell.angle_alpha   90.00
_cell.angle_beta   90.00
_cell.angle_gamma   90.00
#
_symmetry.space_group_name_H-M   'P 1'
#
loop_
_entity.id
_entity.type
_entity.pdbx_description
1 polymer ?
#
loop_
_entity_poly.entity_id
_entity_poly.type
_entity_poly.pdbx_seq_one_letter_code
_entity_poly.pdbx_strand_id
1 'polypeptide(L)'
;MKIKIIKKISVNIFFLLCLNTFVSADLKFDSKITSFILKNSSSKIRLNPQNIYGWRDASIVNKVSEIGLGDYNLKQYDYNLNNIITYTDVSNSMQYTNWNIPANTIVHIKENIYMDGYGGTINLGENSELFIDDNVTLTLRNVFISGSKNGVGNPFIKLASHRSKLALDNATLNLANEFYFDRGQIFFYNDVNFSGTNSFIYRSTIPSYITSGANLKFEPNTTFDFRPSTTGTPGLLAKDLFIMQDATSNLYLDGCSLKTTMTGMRLTKGQIIFDNKVTISSAAQLELKSTGTLACTGYGSFARCLNWSPDGRYLAVGGESPSLANEIKIYHWTGSSLVFVTSQAYGTAVYSINWNPDGRYLAVSGNSPTSGNEIQIYSFNGSSLTLVTSQDDGSYAYSVNWSPDGRYLAVGGDAGTQIQVYNFNGSSLTLVASQSYGIYIKTVNWSPDGRFLAAGGFNFTTTNYILIYEFKNSSLNLVASQSYGSYIDSASWSPDGRYLAVGGKNPNSGNEIQIYLFNGSYLSLVASQAYGVQVDSVSWSPDGELLVVGGSNPTTPNTEIQIYNFNGSNLTLVNTQSDGAVLATNWSSDNRFLAVSAYGAPSGHNDIEVYTLHYGPETQTQAISNSIIFGNSALGTSYDLNINMRAGTNVEVDGIVNYDNVS
;
A
#
# COMPACT_ATOMS: atom_id res chain seq x y z
N MET A 1 -58.99 16.29 -17.11
CA MET A 1 -60.19 15.44 -17.19
C MET A 1 -60.04 14.32 -16.15
N LYS A 2 -60.85 14.29 -15.08
CA LYS A 2 -60.84 13.19 -14.10
C LYS A 2 -61.75 12.09 -14.64
N ILE A 3 -61.19 10.94 -15.02
CA ILE A 3 -61.96 9.72 -15.29
C ILE A 3 -61.70 8.75 -14.15
N LYS A 4 -62.75 8.47 -13.39
CA LYS A 4 -62.79 7.50 -12.29
C LYS A 4 -63.28 6.18 -12.89
N ILE A 5 -62.46 5.14 -12.93
CA ILE A 5 -62.91 3.79 -13.30
C ILE A 5 -63.01 2.95 -12.02
N ILE A 6 -64.25 2.66 -11.67
CA ILE A 6 -64.67 1.81 -10.55
C ILE A 6 -64.99 0.43 -11.15
N LYS A 7 -64.03 -0.49 -11.19
CA LYS A 7 -64.32 -1.94 -11.18
C LYS A 7 -63.06 -2.77 -10.92
N LYS A 8 -63.18 -3.73 -10.01
CA LYS A 8 -62.20 -4.78 -9.73
C LYS A 8 -62.10 -5.68 -10.96
N ILE A 9 -60.93 -5.76 -11.60
CA ILE A 9 -60.72 -6.59 -12.80
C ILE A 9 -59.44 -7.39 -12.58
N SER A 10 -59.59 -8.72 -12.58
CA SER A 10 -58.51 -9.70 -12.45
C SER A 10 -57.96 -10.05 -13.84
N VAL A 11 -57.00 -9.27 -14.35
CA VAL A 11 -56.16 -9.65 -15.51
C VAL A 11 -54.74 -9.10 -15.30
N ASN A 12 -53.72 -9.93 -15.57
CA ASN A 12 -52.32 -9.80 -15.10
C ASN A 12 -51.46 -8.69 -15.74
N ILE A 13 -51.92 -7.96 -16.77
CA ILE A 13 -51.08 -6.97 -17.46
C ILE A 13 -51.93 -5.75 -17.84
N PHE A 14 -51.52 -4.56 -17.40
CA PHE A 14 -52.10 -3.28 -17.80
C PHE A 14 -51.23 -2.57 -18.85
N PHE A 15 -51.87 -2.00 -19.88
CA PHE A 15 -51.24 -1.08 -20.83
C PHE A 15 -51.77 0.33 -20.60
N LEU A 16 -50.92 1.25 -20.16
CA LEU A 16 -51.25 2.68 -20.08
C LEU A 16 -50.68 3.39 -21.31
N LEU A 17 -51.54 3.87 -22.20
CA LEU A 17 -51.16 4.77 -23.29
C LEU A 17 -51.47 6.21 -22.85
N CYS A 18 -50.47 6.91 -22.31
CA CYS A 18 -50.58 8.33 -22.04
C CYS A 18 -50.08 9.12 -23.26
N LEU A 19 -51.02 9.60 -24.08
CA LEU A 19 -50.76 10.64 -25.07
C LEU A 19 -50.97 12.00 -24.39
N ASN A 20 -49.87 12.62 -23.98
CA ASN A 20 -49.71 14.06 -23.66
C ASN A 20 -50.67 14.75 -22.69
N THR A 21 -51.33 14.04 -21.77
CA THR A 21 -52.02 14.68 -20.63
C THR A 21 -51.78 13.92 -19.32
N PHE A 22 -51.57 14.66 -18.22
CA PHE A 22 -51.37 14.10 -16.88
C PHE A 22 -52.62 13.35 -16.42
N VAL A 23 -52.48 12.04 -16.14
CA VAL A 23 -53.53 11.21 -15.55
C VAL A 23 -53.07 10.79 -14.16
N SER A 24 -53.85 11.12 -13.13
CA SER A 24 -53.67 10.62 -11.77
C SER A 24 -54.57 9.39 -11.56
N ALA A 25 -54.00 8.26 -11.16
CA ALA A 25 -54.75 7.04 -10.84
C ALA A 25 -54.24 6.43 -9.52
N ASP A 26 -55.17 5.99 -8.67
CA ASP A 26 -54.86 5.18 -7.49
C ASP A 26 -54.77 3.71 -7.90
N LEU A 27 -53.57 3.13 -7.81
CA LEU A 27 -53.31 1.73 -8.15
C LEU A 27 -53.28 0.91 -6.86
N LYS A 28 -54.12 -0.11 -6.78
CA LYS A 28 -54.19 -1.05 -5.65
C LYS A 28 -53.76 -2.43 -6.14
N PHE A 29 -52.55 -2.86 -5.74
CA PHE A 29 -52.00 -4.16 -6.12
C PHE A 29 -52.44 -5.21 -5.09
N ASP A 30 -53.17 -6.24 -5.51
CA ASP A 30 -53.72 -7.27 -4.63
C ASP A 30 -53.01 -8.63 -4.71
N SER A 31 -51.96 -8.76 -5.53
CA SER A 31 -51.15 -9.97 -5.63
C SER A 31 -49.69 -9.72 -6.00
N LYS A 32 -48.80 -10.65 -5.61
CA LYS A 32 -47.34 -10.61 -5.80
C LYS A 32 -46.85 -10.55 -7.26
N ILE A 33 -47.75 -10.57 -8.25
CA ILE A 33 -47.40 -10.81 -9.66
C ILE A 33 -47.93 -9.73 -10.61
N THR A 34 -48.48 -8.62 -10.10
CA THR A 34 -48.97 -7.55 -10.97
C THR A 34 -47.83 -6.64 -11.43
N SER A 35 -47.67 -6.45 -12.74
CA SER A 35 -46.66 -5.57 -13.33
C SER A 35 -47.28 -4.59 -14.35
N PHE A 36 -46.62 -3.46 -14.59
CA PHE A 36 -46.94 -2.55 -15.68
C PHE A 36 -45.68 -2.22 -16.47
N ILE A 37 -45.82 -1.98 -17.78
CA ILE A 37 -44.72 -1.66 -18.69
C ILE A 37 -44.95 -0.26 -19.26
N LEU A 38 -43.98 0.62 -19.06
CA LEU A 38 -43.94 1.94 -19.72
C LEU A 38 -43.36 1.76 -21.11
N LYS A 39 -44.15 2.07 -22.15
CA LYS A 39 -43.82 1.73 -23.53
C LYS A 39 -42.75 2.61 -24.18
N ASN A 40 -42.46 3.79 -23.63
CA ASN A 40 -41.49 4.71 -24.23
C ASN A 40 -40.87 5.66 -23.21
N SER A 41 -39.76 6.29 -23.61
CA SER A 41 -38.96 7.23 -22.81
C SER A 41 -39.71 8.49 -22.37
N SER A 42 -40.85 8.78 -23.00
CA SER A 42 -41.71 9.93 -22.65
C SER A 42 -42.68 9.61 -21.51
N SER A 43 -42.89 8.33 -21.20
CA SER A 43 -43.83 7.88 -20.17
C SER A 43 -43.19 8.00 -18.79
N LYS A 44 -43.77 8.83 -17.91
CA LYS A 44 -43.25 9.06 -16.55
C LYS A 44 -44.27 8.63 -15.49
N ILE A 45 -43.80 7.95 -14.44
CA ILE A 45 -44.59 7.71 -13.23
C ILE A 45 -44.04 8.60 -12.12
N ARG A 46 -44.92 9.32 -11.44
CA ARG A 46 -44.59 10.11 -10.25
C ARG A 46 -45.37 9.52 -9.08
N LEU A 47 -44.66 8.91 -8.13
CA LEU A 47 -45.26 8.41 -6.90
C LEU A 47 -45.23 9.52 -5.84
N ASN A 48 -46.33 9.69 -5.11
CA ASN A 48 -46.38 10.65 -4.01
C ASN A 48 -45.94 9.94 -2.71
N PRO A 49 -44.77 10.28 -2.14
CA PRO A 49 -44.16 9.52 -1.03
C PRO A 49 -44.94 9.60 0.29
N GLN A 50 -45.94 10.48 0.41
CA GLN A 50 -46.75 10.63 1.62
C GLN A 50 -47.69 9.44 1.92
N ASN A 51 -47.78 8.41 1.07
CA ASN A 51 -48.81 7.35 1.16
C ASN A 51 -48.32 5.89 1.00
N ILE A 52 -47.05 5.56 1.30
CA ILE A 52 -46.55 4.18 1.18
C ILE A 52 -46.53 3.47 2.56
N TYR A 53 -47.33 2.42 2.73
CA TYR A 53 -47.37 1.59 3.95
C TYR A 53 -46.96 0.12 3.67
N GLY A 54 -45.93 -0.36 4.37
CA GLY A 54 -45.81 -1.75 4.86
C GLY A 54 -45.11 -2.79 3.96
N TRP A 55 -43.77 -2.81 3.91
CA TRP A 55 -42.99 -3.97 3.43
C TRP A 55 -41.92 -4.37 4.49
N ARG A 56 -42.13 -5.47 5.22
CA ARG A 56 -41.15 -6.19 6.05
C ARG A 56 -41.49 -7.68 6.03
N ASP A 57 -40.65 -8.53 5.41
CA ASP A 57 -40.59 -9.97 5.69
C ASP A 57 -39.23 -10.56 5.26
N ALA A 58 -38.65 -11.47 6.04
CA ALA A 58 -37.20 -11.73 6.16
C ALA A 58 -36.76 -13.17 5.80
N SER A 59 -37.46 -13.90 4.94
CA SER A 59 -37.26 -15.35 4.78
C SER A 59 -36.68 -15.84 3.44
N ILE A 60 -35.94 -15.03 2.68
CA ILE A 60 -35.39 -15.43 1.36
C ILE A 60 -33.90 -15.09 1.24
N VAL A 61 -33.09 -15.55 2.19
CA VAL A 61 -31.62 -15.52 2.11
C VAL A 61 -31.14 -16.96 2.20
N ASN A 62 -30.80 -17.56 1.05
CA ASN A 62 -29.83 -18.65 0.85
C ASN A 62 -30.09 -19.36 -0.49
N LYS A 63 -29.14 -19.28 -1.45
CA LYS A 63 -28.65 -20.39 -2.30
C LYS A 63 -27.76 -19.95 -3.50
N VAL A 64 -26.54 -20.50 -3.50
CA VAL A 64 -25.74 -21.07 -4.62
C VAL A 64 -24.98 -20.14 -5.60
N SER A 65 -23.80 -20.69 -5.94
CA SER A 65 -22.57 -20.33 -6.63
C SER A 65 -22.54 -20.60 -8.16
N GLU A 66 -21.45 -20.11 -8.79
CA GLU A 66 -20.84 -20.48 -10.10
C GLU A 66 -21.51 -20.07 -11.44
N ILE A 67 -20.74 -19.35 -12.27
CA ILE A 67 -20.37 -19.60 -13.70
C ILE A 67 -19.78 -18.30 -14.30
N GLY A 68 -18.69 -18.40 -15.07
CA GLY A 68 -17.94 -17.28 -15.63
C GLY A 68 -18.25 -16.86 -17.08
N LEU A 69 -17.48 -15.85 -17.52
CA LEU A 69 -17.22 -15.30 -18.87
C LEU A 69 -18.27 -14.40 -19.56
N GLY A 70 -17.80 -13.25 -20.07
CA GLY A 70 -18.32 -12.59 -21.28
C GLY A 70 -18.52 -11.07 -21.18
N ASP A 71 -17.96 -10.32 -22.13
CA ASP A 71 -18.05 -8.87 -22.28
C ASP A 71 -19.49 -8.30 -22.38
N TYR A 72 -19.59 -7.02 -21.98
CA TYR A 72 -20.64 -6.01 -22.20
C TYR A 72 -21.87 -5.93 -21.27
N ASN A 73 -22.00 -4.72 -20.71
CA ASN A 73 -23.19 -4.01 -20.26
C ASN A 73 -23.93 -4.59 -19.04
N LEU A 74 -23.56 -4.01 -17.91
CA LEU A 74 -24.25 -4.10 -16.63
C LEU A 74 -25.74 -3.64 -16.75
N LYS A 75 -26.56 -4.19 -15.85
CA LYS A 75 -27.77 -3.56 -15.31
C LYS A 75 -28.01 -4.04 -13.88
N GLN A 76 -27.84 -3.09 -12.97
CA GLN A 76 -28.61 -2.73 -11.78
C GLN A 76 -28.91 -3.74 -10.66
N TYR A 77 -28.68 -3.31 -9.40
CA TYR A 77 -29.59 -3.38 -8.25
C TYR A 77 -29.10 -2.55 -7.05
N ASP A 78 -30.08 -1.98 -6.34
CA ASP A 78 -29.99 -0.94 -5.32
C ASP A 78 -30.75 -1.39 -4.03
N TYR A 79 -29.99 -1.53 -2.94
CA TYR A 79 -30.24 -1.39 -1.48
C TYR A 79 -31.48 -1.98 -0.76
N ASN A 80 -31.23 -2.81 0.27
CA ASN A 80 -31.08 -2.31 1.68
C ASN A 80 -30.75 -3.41 2.73
N LEU A 81 -29.98 -2.98 3.75
CA LEU A 81 -29.78 -3.55 5.10
C LEU A 81 -29.02 -4.89 5.23
N ASN A 82 -27.68 -4.80 5.20
CA ASN A 82 -26.70 -5.45 6.10
C ASN A 82 -25.29 -5.14 5.58
N ASN A 83 -24.47 -4.39 6.35
CA ASN A 83 -23.01 -4.12 6.30
C ASN A 83 -22.12 -4.48 5.07
N ILE A 84 -22.63 -4.55 3.85
CA ILE A 84 -21.88 -4.58 2.59
C ILE A 84 -22.73 -3.88 1.53
N ILE A 85 -22.25 -2.76 1.00
CA ILE A 85 -22.84 -2.06 -0.14
C ILE A 85 -22.23 -2.66 -1.41
N THR A 86 -23.06 -3.20 -2.29
CA THR A 86 -22.67 -3.54 -3.67
C THR A 86 -23.72 -2.90 -4.58
N TYR A 87 -23.31 -1.97 -5.43
CA TYR A 87 -24.18 -1.37 -6.46
C TYR A 87 -23.81 -1.99 -7.80
N THR A 88 -24.82 -2.50 -8.50
CA THR A 88 -24.78 -2.60 -9.96
C THR A 88 -25.60 -1.45 -10.54
N ASP A 89 -25.08 -0.88 -11.62
CA ASP A 89 -25.59 0.03 -12.65
C ASP A 89 -26.84 0.91 -12.44
N VAL A 90 -26.62 2.23 -12.34
CA VAL A 90 -27.44 3.23 -13.05
C VAL A 90 -26.51 4.28 -13.64
N SER A 91 -26.54 4.43 -14.96
CA SER A 91 -25.92 5.56 -15.62
C SER A 91 -26.57 6.88 -15.14
N ASN A 92 -25.70 7.74 -14.64
CA ASN A 92 -25.76 9.19 -14.57
C ASN A 92 -26.47 9.83 -13.36
N SER A 93 -25.60 10.39 -12.50
CA SER A 93 -25.80 11.37 -11.42
C SER A 93 -26.45 10.86 -10.12
N MET A 94 -25.61 10.53 -9.14
CA MET A 94 -26.01 10.66 -7.74
C MET A 94 -26.14 12.16 -7.43
N GLN A 95 -27.29 12.60 -6.91
CA GLN A 95 -27.45 13.95 -6.36
C GLN A 95 -27.36 13.85 -4.83
N TYR A 96 -26.25 14.31 -4.22
CA TYR A 96 -26.16 14.48 -2.77
C TYR A 96 -25.90 15.95 -2.44
N THR A 97 -26.62 16.47 -1.44
CA THR A 97 -26.26 17.75 -0.83
C THR A 97 -25.08 17.58 0.13
N ASN A 98 -24.96 16.43 0.80
CA ASN A 98 -23.78 15.95 1.54
C ASN A 98 -23.87 14.42 1.71
N TRP A 99 -22.75 13.71 1.60
CA TRP A 99 -22.63 12.28 1.89
C TRP A 99 -21.76 12.08 3.13
N ASN A 100 -22.36 11.57 4.21
CA ASN A 100 -21.64 11.30 5.46
C ASN A 100 -21.35 9.80 5.59
N ILE A 101 -20.08 9.44 5.58
CA ILE A 101 -19.59 8.09 5.80
C ILE A 101 -19.24 7.96 7.29
N PRO A 102 -19.88 7.07 8.05
CA PRO A 102 -19.61 6.90 9.47
C PRO A 102 -18.17 6.45 9.76
N ALA A 103 -17.69 6.70 10.97
CA ALA A 103 -16.40 6.18 11.43
C ALA A 103 -16.32 4.65 11.27
N ASN A 104 -15.11 4.14 11.04
CA ASN A 104 -14.77 2.72 10.86
C ASN A 104 -15.56 2.04 9.71
N THR A 105 -15.96 2.80 8.70
CA THR A 105 -16.69 2.29 7.53
C THR A 105 -15.79 2.29 6.30
N ILE A 106 -15.67 1.13 5.65
CA ILE A 106 -15.01 1.02 4.35
C ILE A 106 -16.08 0.87 3.28
N VAL A 107 -16.10 1.80 2.32
CA VAL A 107 -16.98 1.77 1.16
C VAL A 107 -16.17 1.25 -0.03
N HIS A 108 -16.42 -0.01 -0.42
CA HIS A 108 -15.79 -0.61 -1.59
C HIS A 108 -16.43 -0.12 -2.89
N ILE A 109 -15.60 0.43 -3.78
CA ILE A 109 -15.93 0.80 -5.14
C ILE A 109 -15.47 -0.36 -6.04
N LYS A 110 -16.41 -1.23 -6.39
CA LYS A 110 -16.13 -2.49 -7.11
C LYS A 110 -16.23 -2.39 -8.62
N GLU A 111 -16.82 -1.30 -9.11
CA GLU A 111 -17.06 -1.03 -10.52
C GLU A 111 -16.70 0.42 -10.82
N ASN A 112 -16.49 0.75 -12.10
CA ASN A 112 -16.20 2.12 -12.48
C ASN A 112 -17.40 3.01 -12.14
N ILE A 113 -17.21 3.98 -11.25
CA ILE A 113 -18.28 4.86 -10.77
C ILE A 113 -17.93 6.31 -11.06
N TYR A 114 -18.93 7.05 -11.53
CA TYR A 114 -18.91 8.51 -11.62
C TYR A 114 -19.89 9.11 -10.60
N MET A 115 -19.40 10.00 -9.73
CA MET A 115 -20.19 10.70 -8.72
C MET A 115 -20.07 12.21 -8.92
N ASP A 116 -21.20 12.90 -8.95
CA ASP A 116 -21.27 14.35 -9.00
C ASP A 116 -21.84 14.87 -7.67
N GLY A 117 -21.04 15.62 -6.93
CA GLY A 117 -21.42 16.19 -5.64
C GLY A 117 -22.31 17.42 -5.77
N TYR A 118 -22.44 18.05 -6.94
CA TYR A 118 -23.19 19.30 -7.14
C TYR A 118 -22.86 20.41 -6.11
N GLY A 119 -21.60 20.48 -5.68
CA GLY A 119 -21.09 21.39 -4.65
C GLY A 119 -21.27 20.90 -3.21
N GLY A 120 -21.77 19.67 -3.01
CA GLY A 120 -21.93 19.03 -1.72
C GLY A 120 -20.61 18.47 -1.16
N THR A 121 -20.68 17.94 0.06
CA THR A 121 -19.51 17.42 0.79
C THR A 121 -19.58 15.92 1.00
N ILE A 122 -18.50 15.19 0.74
CA ILE A 122 -18.26 13.83 1.24
C ILE A 122 -17.48 13.96 2.55
N ASN A 123 -18.11 13.57 3.66
CA ASN A 123 -17.52 13.59 4.99
C ASN A 123 -17.18 12.17 5.42
N LEU A 124 -15.89 11.88 5.57
CA LEU A 124 -15.38 10.60 6.04
C LEU A 124 -15.09 10.66 7.54
N GLY A 125 -15.83 9.86 8.32
CA GLY A 125 -15.60 9.65 9.75
C GLY A 125 -14.24 8.98 10.03
N GLU A 126 -13.87 8.90 11.31
CA GLU A 126 -12.55 8.41 11.73
C GLU A 126 -12.33 6.96 11.26
N ASN A 127 -11.16 6.64 10.71
CA ASN A 127 -10.85 5.33 10.12
C ASN A 127 -11.85 4.87 9.05
N SER A 128 -12.52 5.78 8.36
CA SER A 128 -13.37 5.46 7.21
C SER A 128 -12.63 5.68 5.90
N GLU A 129 -13.01 4.90 4.89
CA GLU A 129 -12.28 4.80 3.63
C GLU A 129 -13.25 4.67 2.45
N LEU A 130 -13.01 5.42 1.38
CA LEU A 130 -13.42 5.01 0.04
C LEU A 130 -12.33 4.09 -0.53
N PHE A 131 -12.61 2.80 -0.61
CA PHE A 131 -11.68 1.80 -1.10
C PHE A 131 -12.00 1.44 -2.55
N ILE A 132 -11.11 1.80 -3.47
CA ILE A 132 -11.26 1.56 -4.91
C ILE A 132 -10.63 0.21 -5.23
N ASP A 133 -11.43 -0.78 -5.61
CA ASP A 133 -10.97 -2.14 -5.90
C ASP A 133 -10.03 -2.17 -7.12
N ASP A 134 -9.37 -3.31 -7.32
CA ASP A 134 -8.38 -3.49 -8.38
C ASP A 134 -8.99 -3.28 -9.77
N ASN A 135 -8.29 -2.51 -10.61
CA ASN A 135 -8.72 -2.18 -11.97
C ASN A 135 -10.07 -1.42 -12.05
N VAL A 136 -10.41 -0.67 -10.99
CA VAL A 136 -11.60 0.17 -10.92
C VAL A 136 -11.25 1.66 -10.95
N THR A 137 -12.10 2.46 -11.58
CA THR A 137 -12.01 3.92 -11.64
C THR A 137 -13.14 4.56 -10.84
N LEU A 138 -12.80 5.41 -9.87
CA LEU A 138 -13.73 6.31 -9.20
C LEU A 138 -13.55 7.73 -9.73
N THR A 139 -14.62 8.36 -10.24
CA THR A 139 -14.64 9.78 -10.59
C THR A 139 -15.49 10.54 -9.58
N LEU A 140 -14.91 11.56 -8.96
CA LEU A 140 -15.55 12.47 -8.01
C LEU A 140 -15.55 13.88 -8.60
N ARG A 141 -16.75 14.42 -8.86
CA ARG A 141 -16.94 15.71 -9.51
C ARG A 141 -17.68 16.72 -8.63
N ASN A 142 -17.38 18.02 -8.72
CA ASN A 142 -18.11 19.11 -8.06
C ASN A 142 -18.31 18.82 -6.57
N VAL A 143 -17.25 18.47 -5.84
CA VAL A 143 -17.39 17.93 -4.48
C VAL A 143 -16.31 18.44 -3.55
N PHE A 144 -16.71 18.71 -2.30
CA PHE A 144 -15.80 18.90 -1.19
C PHE A 144 -15.58 17.56 -0.50
N ILE A 145 -14.35 17.16 -0.28
CA ILE A 145 -14.02 15.90 0.39
C ILE A 145 -13.30 16.27 1.67
N SER A 146 -13.86 15.85 2.80
CA SER A 146 -13.22 15.99 4.10
C SER A 146 -13.15 14.63 4.77
N GLY A 147 -12.02 14.32 5.38
CA GLY A 147 -11.82 13.10 6.13
C GLY A 147 -11.25 13.41 7.49
N SER A 148 -11.81 12.77 8.52
CA SER A 148 -11.21 12.76 9.84
C SER A 148 -10.10 11.70 9.90
N LYS A 149 -9.36 11.69 11.02
CA LYS A 149 -8.10 10.97 11.22
C LYS A 149 -8.15 9.52 10.73
N ASN A 150 -7.19 9.17 9.87
CA ASN A 150 -6.81 7.80 9.58
C ASN A 150 -5.31 7.62 9.87
N GLY A 151 -4.88 6.41 10.23
CA GLY A 151 -3.46 6.11 10.48
C GLY A 151 -2.58 6.28 9.24
N VAL A 152 -1.26 6.43 9.43
CA VAL A 152 -0.30 6.50 8.32
C VAL A 152 -0.38 5.19 7.50
N GLY A 153 -0.47 5.30 6.17
CA GLY A 153 -0.72 4.15 5.28
C GLY A 153 -2.19 3.74 5.13
N ASN A 154 -3.12 4.50 5.73
CA ASN A 154 -4.55 4.25 5.59
C ASN A 154 -5.34 5.49 5.13
N PRO A 155 -5.19 5.93 3.88
CA PRO A 155 -5.83 7.16 3.41
C PRO A 155 -7.37 7.04 3.36
N PHE A 156 -8.09 8.15 3.55
CA PHE A 156 -9.55 8.18 3.46
C PHE A 156 -10.07 7.91 2.03
N ILE A 157 -9.20 7.96 1.02
CA ILE A 157 -9.42 7.34 -0.29
C ILE A 157 -8.24 6.41 -0.57
N LYS A 158 -8.49 5.10 -0.65
CA LYS A 158 -7.47 4.07 -0.83
C LYS A 158 -7.69 3.33 -2.14
N LEU A 159 -6.61 3.03 -2.86
CA LEU A 159 -6.64 2.27 -4.11
C LEU A 159 -6.07 0.88 -3.84
N ALA A 160 -6.72 -0.17 -4.37
CA ALA A 160 -6.31 -1.55 -4.13
C ALA A 160 -5.02 -1.93 -4.86
N SER A 161 -4.81 -1.41 -6.08
CA SER A 161 -3.69 -1.77 -6.94
C SER A 161 -3.19 -0.63 -7.82
N HIS A 162 -2.09 -0.87 -8.54
CA HIS A 162 -1.56 -0.02 -9.60
C HIS A 162 -2.52 0.20 -10.79
N ARG A 163 -3.54 -0.64 -10.93
CA ARG A 163 -4.54 -0.54 -12.02
C ARG A 163 -5.76 0.29 -11.62
N SER A 164 -5.95 0.54 -10.33
CA SER A 164 -7.02 1.38 -9.82
C SER A 164 -6.79 2.85 -10.17
N LYS A 165 -7.87 3.62 -10.34
CA LYS A 165 -7.82 5.03 -10.77
C LYS A 165 -8.76 5.88 -9.94
N LEU A 166 -8.32 7.10 -9.62
CA LEU A 166 -9.12 8.16 -9.02
C LEU A 166 -9.13 9.35 -9.98
N ALA A 167 -10.29 9.90 -10.29
CA ALA A 167 -10.42 11.13 -11.06
C ALA A 167 -11.13 12.18 -10.20
N LEU A 168 -10.50 13.34 -10.04
CA LEU A 168 -11.03 14.50 -9.33
C LEU A 168 -11.37 15.56 -10.36
N ASP A 169 -12.62 16.01 -10.41
CA ASP A 169 -13.10 16.98 -11.39
C ASP A 169 -13.82 18.13 -10.67
N ASN A 170 -13.25 19.34 -10.68
CA ASN A 170 -13.81 20.47 -9.92
C ASN A 170 -14.04 20.10 -8.43
N ALA A 171 -12.99 19.63 -7.75
CA ALA A 171 -13.09 19.02 -6.42
C ALA A 171 -12.13 19.69 -5.42
N THR A 172 -12.51 19.75 -4.15
CA THR A 172 -11.64 20.28 -3.09
C THR A 172 -11.45 19.24 -2.00
N LEU A 173 -10.21 18.89 -1.69
CA LEU A 173 -9.83 17.99 -0.61
C LEU A 173 -9.33 18.82 0.58
N ASN A 174 -9.99 18.69 1.72
CA ASN A 174 -9.53 19.28 2.97
C ASN A 174 -8.65 18.28 3.73
N LEU A 175 -7.33 18.55 3.74
CA LEU A 175 -6.30 17.77 4.41
C LEU A 175 -6.33 18.03 5.92
N ALA A 176 -7.33 17.49 6.60
CA ALA A 176 -7.37 17.47 8.07
C ALA A 176 -6.31 16.53 8.67
N ASN A 177 -5.77 15.59 7.87
CA ASN A 177 -4.65 14.70 8.19
C ASN A 177 -3.83 14.43 6.92
N GLU A 178 -2.71 13.71 7.05
CA GLU A 178 -1.89 13.27 5.92
C GLU A 178 -2.70 12.37 4.96
N PHE A 179 -2.69 12.71 3.67
CA PHE A 179 -3.35 11.95 2.62
C PHE A 179 -2.31 11.18 1.80
N TYR A 180 -2.20 9.88 2.05
CA TYR A 180 -1.31 8.97 1.35
C TYR A 180 -1.91 8.50 0.03
N PHE A 181 -1.17 8.64 -1.07
CA PHE A 181 -1.54 8.09 -2.37
C PHE A 181 -0.49 7.08 -2.80
N ASP A 182 -0.61 5.84 -2.29
CA ASP A 182 0.44 4.82 -2.35
C ASP A 182 0.48 4.00 -3.64
N ARG A 183 -0.63 3.94 -4.40
CA ARG A 183 -0.74 3.12 -5.61
C ARG A 183 -1.87 3.60 -6.52
N GLY A 184 -1.78 3.25 -7.80
CA GLY A 184 -2.78 3.58 -8.81
C GLY A 184 -2.57 4.95 -9.45
N GLN A 185 -3.55 5.43 -10.22
CA GLN A 185 -3.45 6.70 -10.96
C GLN A 185 -4.42 7.73 -10.42
N ILE A 186 -4.00 8.99 -10.32
CA ILE A 186 -4.91 10.10 -10.06
C ILE A 186 -4.95 11.06 -11.26
N PHE A 187 -6.16 11.49 -11.64
CA PHE A 187 -6.41 12.45 -12.71
C PHE A 187 -7.05 13.70 -12.11
N PHE A 188 -6.52 14.87 -12.44
CA PHE A 188 -7.05 16.17 -12.01
C PHE A 188 -7.65 16.89 -13.22
N TYR A 189 -8.96 17.13 -13.17
CA TYR A 189 -9.75 17.83 -14.18
C TYR A 189 -10.30 19.14 -13.62
N ASN A 190 -10.38 20.17 -14.47
CA ASN A 190 -10.86 21.51 -14.09
C ASN A 190 -10.13 22.01 -12.83
N ASP A 191 -10.83 22.55 -11.83
CA ASP A 191 -10.21 23.10 -10.62
C ASP A 191 -10.15 22.06 -9.49
N VAL A 192 -8.96 21.59 -9.14
CA VAL A 192 -8.75 20.71 -7.99
C VAL A 192 -7.91 21.39 -6.92
N ASN A 193 -8.43 21.49 -5.71
CA ASN A 193 -7.77 22.19 -4.60
C ASN A 193 -7.45 21.23 -3.44
N PHE A 194 -6.23 21.33 -2.92
CA PHE A 194 -5.83 20.78 -1.63
C PHE A 194 -5.75 21.91 -0.62
N SER A 195 -6.54 21.81 0.45
CA SER A 195 -6.67 22.79 1.53
C SER A 195 -6.33 22.16 2.88
N GLY A 196 -6.22 22.94 3.94
CA GLY A 196 -5.89 22.46 5.30
C GLY A 196 -4.42 22.68 5.67
N THR A 197 -3.90 21.88 6.60
CA THR A 197 -2.55 22.08 7.18
C THR A 197 -1.65 20.85 7.08
N ASN A 198 -2.10 19.80 6.38
CA ASN A 198 -1.38 18.53 6.29
C ASN A 198 -0.86 18.27 4.89
N SER A 199 -0.22 17.12 4.73
CA SER A 199 0.47 16.73 3.51
C SER A 199 -0.42 15.90 2.58
N PHE A 200 -0.43 16.22 1.30
CA PHE A 200 -0.69 15.23 0.25
C PHE A 200 0.61 14.53 -0.08
N ILE A 201 0.67 13.22 0.17
CA ILE A 201 1.87 12.40 0.04
C ILE A 201 1.70 11.47 -1.16
N TYR A 202 2.39 11.78 -2.25
CA TYR A 202 2.35 10.99 -3.47
C TYR A 202 3.42 9.89 -3.42
N ARG A 203 2.97 8.63 -3.37
CA ARG A 203 3.81 7.41 -3.28
C ARG A 203 3.57 6.41 -4.42
N SER A 204 2.59 6.63 -5.28
CA SER A 204 2.30 5.72 -6.39
C SER A 204 3.42 5.66 -7.42
N THR A 205 3.71 4.45 -7.91
CA THR A 205 4.68 4.16 -8.98
C THR A 205 4.11 4.40 -10.39
N ILE A 206 2.81 4.68 -10.50
CA ILE A 206 2.11 4.82 -11.78
C ILE A 206 1.87 6.29 -12.09
N PRO A 207 2.04 6.75 -13.34
CA PRO A 207 1.83 8.15 -13.68
C PRO A 207 0.41 8.65 -13.38
N SER A 208 0.36 9.85 -12.81
CA SER A 208 -0.84 10.65 -12.54
C SER A 208 -0.80 11.95 -13.34
N TYR A 209 -1.96 12.53 -13.60
CA TYR A 209 -2.11 13.55 -14.64
C TYR A 209 -2.85 14.79 -14.15
N ILE A 210 -2.22 15.95 -14.27
CA ILE A 210 -2.95 17.23 -14.38
C ILE A 210 -3.37 17.33 -15.84
N THR A 211 -4.67 17.27 -16.11
CA THR A 211 -5.16 17.19 -17.49
C THR A 211 -5.05 18.52 -18.22
N SER A 212 -5.29 18.51 -19.52
CA SER A 212 -5.41 19.72 -20.34
C SER A 212 -6.39 20.72 -19.71
N GLY A 213 -5.96 21.96 -19.53
CA GLY A 213 -6.74 23.06 -18.96
C GLY A 213 -7.04 22.97 -17.46
N ALA A 214 -6.55 21.95 -16.74
CA ALA A 214 -6.81 21.79 -15.32
C ALA A 214 -5.91 22.68 -14.45
N ASN A 215 -6.44 23.11 -13.31
CA ASN A 215 -5.73 23.82 -12.26
C ASN A 215 -5.66 22.92 -11.02
N LEU A 216 -4.46 22.44 -10.69
CA LEU A 216 -4.20 21.79 -9.41
C LEU A 216 -3.60 22.80 -8.45
N LYS A 217 -4.28 23.11 -7.34
CA LYS A 217 -3.84 24.10 -6.36
C LYS A 217 -3.57 23.47 -5.00
N PHE A 218 -2.45 23.86 -4.40
CA PHE A 218 -2.13 23.67 -2.98
C PHE A 218 -2.26 25.01 -2.26
N GLU A 219 -3.20 25.09 -1.31
CA GLU A 219 -3.51 26.30 -0.55
C GLU A 219 -2.53 26.55 0.62
N PRO A 220 -2.57 27.74 1.25
CA PRO A 220 -1.61 28.09 2.28
C PRO A 220 -1.54 27.09 3.43
N ASN A 221 -0.32 26.80 3.89
CA ASN A 221 0.01 25.84 4.96
C ASN A 221 -0.18 24.35 4.62
N THR A 222 -0.59 24.02 3.40
CA THR A 222 -0.56 22.62 2.94
C THR A 222 0.85 22.20 2.54
N THR A 223 1.09 20.90 2.49
CA THR A 223 2.33 20.33 1.94
C THR A 223 2.01 19.39 0.77
N PHE A 224 2.66 19.58 -0.38
CA PHE A 224 2.77 18.55 -1.41
C PHE A 224 4.09 17.81 -1.22
N ASP A 225 4.03 16.53 -0.87
CA ASP A 225 5.17 15.66 -0.63
C ASP A 225 5.24 14.60 -1.73
N PHE A 226 6.13 14.81 -2.70
CA PHE A 226 6.35 13.92 -3.83
C PHE A 226 7.48 12.93 -3.53
N ARG A 227 7.09 11.67 -3.31
CA ARG A 227 7.99 10.56 -2.99
C ARG A 227 7.42 9.22 -3.49
N PRO A 228 7.15 9.08 -4.80
CA PRO A 228 6.72 7.82 -5.37
C PRO A 228 7.64 6.68 -4.92
N SER A 229 7.11 5.49 -4.74
CA SER A 229 7.97 4.33 -4.60
C SER A 229 8.79 4.19 -5.90
N THR A 230 10.12 4.08 -5.85
CA THR A 230 10.96 3.86 -7.06
C THR A 230 10.87 2.42 -7.58
N THR A 231 9.88 1.69 -7.10
CA THR A 231 9.77 0.27 -7.25
C THR A 231 8.93 -0.03 -8.49
N GLY A 232 9.61 -0.33 -9.60
CA GLY A 232 9.00 -0.80 -10.84
C GLY A 232 8.97 0.25 -11.92
N THR A 233 9.42 1.44 -11.52
CA THR A 233 9.57 2.58 -12.37
C THR A 233 11.06 2.93 -12.30
N PRO A 234 11.87 2.60 -13.33
CA PRO A 234 13.29 2.96 -13.41
C PRO A 234 13.51 4.39 -12.90
N GLY A 235 14.53 4.66 -12.07
CA GLY A 235 14.65 5.92 -11.32
C GLY A 235 14.45 7.23 -12.12
N LEU A 236 14.77 7.22 -13.42
CA LEU A 236 14.43 8.32 -14.35
C LEU A 236 12.93 8.52 -14.56
N LEU A 237 12.18 7.43 -14.73
CA LEU A 237 10.73 7.42 -14.90
C LEU A 237 9.99 7.76 -13.60
N ALA A 238 10.58 7.50 -12.42
CA ALA A 238 9.95 7.82 -11.13
C ALA A 238 9.77 9.34 -10.94
N LYS A 239 10.60 10.14 -11.61
CA LYS A 239 10.52 11.60 -11.63
C LYS A 239 9.38 12.10 -12.51
N ASP A 240 9.03 11.34 -13.53
CA ASP A 240 8.02 11.66 -14.54
C ASP A 240 6.65 11.04 -14.18
N LEU A 241 6.35 10.88 -12.88
CA LEU A 241 5.09 10.28 -12.40
C LEU A 241 3.99 11.29 -12.09
N PHE A 242 4.27 12.58 -12.07
CA PHE A 242 3.27 13.63 -11.91
C PHE A 242 3.26 14.52 -13.16
N ILE A 243 2.45 14.14 -14.14
CA ILE A 243 2.52 14.63 -15.51
C ILE A 243 1.55 15.80 -15.71
N MET A 244 2.05 16.93 -16.18
CA MET A 244 1.24 17.97 -16.82
C MET A 244 1.01 17.59 -18.28
N GLN A 245 -0.26 17.39 -18.66
CA GLN A 245 -0.61 16.80 -19.96
C GLN A 245 -0.14 17.65 -21.14
N ASP A 246 -0.28 18.97 -21.05
CA ASP A 246 0.14 19.94 -22.06
C ASP A 246 0.43 21.33 -21.46
N ALA A 247 0.69 22.31 -22.33
CA ALA A 247 1.03 23.70 -21.95
C ALA A 247 -0.08 24.45 -21.18
N THR A 248 -1.30 23.91 -21.13
CA THR A 248 -2.45 24.50 -20.43
C THR A 248 -2.72 23.88 -19.07
N SER A 249 -2.00 22.81 -18.71
CA SER A 249 -2.04 22.21 -17.37
C SER A 249 -1.32 23.10 -16.35
N ASN A 250 -1.95 23.41 -15.22
CA ASN A 250 -1.42 24.35 -14.24
C ASN A 250 -1.27 23.73 -12.85
N LEU A 251 -0.12 23.95 -12.21
CA LEU A 251 0.17 23.64 -10.81
C LEU A 251 0.34 24.95 -10.02
N TYR A 252 -0.57 25.24 -9.10
CA TYR A 252 -0.54 26.41 -8.23
C TYR A 252 -0.02 26.04 -6.85
N LEU A 253 1.06 26.69 -6.43
CA LEU A 253 1.64 26.61 -5.10
C LEU A 253 1.44 27.95 -4.40
N ASP A 254 0.48 28.00 -3.47
CA ASP A 254 0.02 29.22 -2.83
C ASP A 254 0.27 29.11 -1.32
N GLY A 255 1.33 29.77 -0.80
CA GLY A 255 1.60 29.76 0.64
C GLY A 255 1.95 28.39 1.23
N CYS A 256 2.34 27.42 0.39
CA CYS A 256 2.45 26.01 0.73
C CYS A 256 3.90 25.51 0.71
N SER A 257 4.11 24.24 1.08
CA SER A 257 5.38 23.55 0.93
C SER A 257 5.35 22.52 -0.20
N LEU A 258 6.37 22.50 -1.06
CA LEU A 258 6.63 21.41 -2.00
C LEU A 258 7.87 20.66 -1.54
N LYS A 259 7.77 19.34 -1.36
CA LYS A 259 8.87 18.48 -0.94
C LYS A 259 9.12 17.40 -1.97
N THR A 260 10.38 17.16 -2.33
CA THR A 260 10.80 15.92 -2.98
C THR A 260 11.78 15.17 -2.11
N THR A 261 11.62 13.86 -2.04
CA THR A 261 12.57 12.99 -1.33
C THR A 261 13.55 12.36 -2.33
N MET A 262 13.92 11.10 -2.13
CA MET A 262 14.91 10.41 -2.94
C MET A 262 14.48 10.09 -4.38
N THR A 263 13.25 10.37 -4.75
CA THR A 263 12.80 10.17 -6.13
C THR A 263 13.13 11.35 -7.02
N GLY A 264 13.31 12.55 -6.45
CA GLY A 264 13.17 13.80 -7.19
C GLY A 264 11.78 13.97 -7.79
N MET A 265 11.58 15.04 -8.54
CA MET A 265 10.35 15.29 -9.32
C MET A 265 10.73 16.02 -10.59
N ARG A 266 10.18 15.63 -11.74
CA ARG A 266 10.36 16.38 -12.98
C ARG A 266 9.01 16.84 -13.53
N LEU A 267 8.95 18.12 -13.88
CA LEU A 267 7.81 18.76 -14.53
C LEU A 267 8.27 19.28 -15.89
N THR A 268 7.75 18.70 -16.97
CA THR A 268 8.26 18.92 -18.34
C THR A 268 7.29 19.66 -19.26
N LYS A 269 6.13 20.12 -18.76
CA LYS A 269 5.12 20.85 -19.54
C LYS A 269 4.28 21.71 -18.63
N GLY A 270 3.46 22.58 -19.20
CA GLY A 270 2.44 23.31 -18.45
C GLY A 270 2.99 24.55 -17.76
N GLN A 271 2.32 24.95 -16.69
CA GLN A 271 2.67 26.12 -15.91
C GLN A 271 2.73 25.78 -14.43
N ILE A 272 3.78 26.24 -13.75
CA ILE A 272 3.82 26.29 -12.29
C ILE A 272 3.67 27.75 -11.87
N ILE A 273 2.74 28.01 -10.95
CA ILE A 273 2.43 29.34 -10.45
C ILE A 273 2.75 29.39 -8.97
N PHE A 274 3.63 30.30 -8.57
CA PHE A 274 3.98 30.55 -7.17
C PHE A 274 3.29 31.81 -6.66
N ASP A 275 2.57 31.67 -5.55
CA ASP A 275 1.88 32.75 -4.83
C ASP A 275 2.23 32.71 -3.33
N ASN A 276 2.24 33.87 -2.67
CA ASN A 276 2.63 34.02 -1.27
C ASN A 276 4.01 33.39 -0.93
N LYS A 277 4.24 32.99 0.32
CA LYS A 277 5.47 32.32 0.73
C LYS A 277 5.40 30.82 0.41
N VAL A 278 6.20 30.37 -0.54
CA VAL A 278 6.32 28.93 -0.88
C VAL A 278 7.68 28.42 -0.42
N THR A 279 7.71 27.27 0.25
CA THR A 279 8.96 26.60 0.58
C THR A 279 9.12 25.36 -0.28
N ILE A 280 10.25 25.24 -0.96
CA ILE A 280 10.60 24.09 -1.76
C ILE A 280 11.75 23.38 -1.08
N SER A 281 11.61 22.10 -0.77
CA SER A 281 12.74 21.30 -0.27
C SER A 281 12.97 20.09 -1.15
N SER A 282 14.23 19.82 -1.49
CA SER A 282 14.61 18.58 -2.17
C SER A 282 15.67 17.85 -1.35
N ALA A 283 15.45 16.55 -1.11
CA ALA A 283 16.45 15.70 -0.51
C ALA A 283 17.56 15.41 -1.54
N ALA A 284 18.52 16.31 -1.68
CA ALA A 284 19.63 16.17 -2.64
C ALA A 284 20.48 14.90 -2.38
N GLN A 285 20.12 13.85 -3.11
CA GLN A 285 20.85 12.72 -3.71
C GLN A 285 21.54 11.58 -2.94
N LEU A 286 21.58 10.44 -3.63
CA LEU A 286 21.67 9.06 -3.19
C LEU A 286 23.10 8.54 -2.90
N GLU A 287 24.02 9.38 -2.44
CA GLU A 287 25.22 8.87 -1.78
C GLU A 287 24.94 8.75 -0.28
N LEU A 288 24.83 7.51 0.21
CA LEU A 288 24.80 7.24 1.64
C LEU A 288 26.16 7.60 2.25
N LYS A 289 26.34 8.86 2.65
CA LYS A 289 27.62 9.39 3.17
C LYS A 289 28.05 8.75 4.47
N SER A 290 27.06 8.45 5.31
CA SER A 290 27.24 7.84 6.61
C SER A 290 25.93 7.25 7.07
N THR A 291 26.01 6.28 7.97
CA THR A 291 24.88 5.93 8.82
C THR A 291 25.24 6.36 10.23
N GLY A 292 24.23 6.71 11.02
CA GLY A 292 24.38 7.01 12.43
C GLY A 292 23.33 6.26 13.22
N THR A 293 23.74 5.59 14.30
CA THR A 293 22.82 5.01 15.26
C THR A 293 22.07 6.16 15.96
N LEU A 294 20.77 6.27 15.72
CA LEU A 294 19.91 7.26 16.37
C LEU A 294 19.41 6.76 17.73
N ALA A 295 19.07 5.48 17.79
CA ALA A 295 18.56 4.85 18.99
C ALA A 295 19.07 3.42 19.09
N CYS A 296 19.35 2.99 20.32
CA CYS A 296 19.67 1.62 20.63
C CYS A 296 18.95 1.23 21.93
N THR A 297 18.44 0.00 22.00
CA THR A 297 17.80 -0.52 23.22
C THR A 297 18.12 -1.99 23.40
N GLY A 298 18.37 -2.40 24.65
CA GLY A 298 18.58 -3.81 24.97
C GLY A 298 17.29 -4.61 24.85
N TYR A 299 17.37 -5.78 24.22
CA TYR A 299 16.28 -6.75 24.15
C TYR A 299 16.45 -7.83 25.23
N GLY A 300 17.67 -8.36 25.37
CA GLY A 300 18.03 -9.47 26.23
C GLY A 300 19.17 -10.29 25.64
N SER A 301 18.82 -11.40 24.98
CA SER A 301 19.77 -12.26 24.27
C SER A 301 19.58 -12.19 22.77
N PHE A 302 18.56 -12.83 22.20
CA PHE A 302 18.39 -12.88 20.74
C PHE A 302 17.13 -12.13 20.33
N ALA A 303 17.27 -10.90 19.84
CA ALA A 303 16.23 -10.24 19.07
C ALA A 303 16.22 -10.86 17.66
N ARG A 304 15.35 -11.85 17.45
CA ARG A 304 15.33 -12.70 16.24
C ARG A 304 14.67 -12.01 15.04
N CYS A 305 13.72 -11.12 15.29
CA CYS A 305 12.94 -10.48 14.24
C CYS A 305 12.45 -9.09 14.67
N LEU A 306 12.28 -8.21 13.68
CA LEU A 306 11.68 -6.90 13.87
C LEU A 306 10.91 -6.46 12.62
N ASN A 307 9.93 -5.59 12.81
CA ASN A 307 9.12 -5.05 11.71
C ASN A 307 8.53 -3.69 12.07
N TRP A 308 8.75 -2.70 11.20
CA TRP A 308 8.10 -1.41 11.30
C TRP A 308 6.61 -1.54 11.00
N SER A 309 5.78 -0.82 11.75
CA SER A 309 4.38 -0.64 11.36
C SER A 309 4.33 0.08 10.01
N PRO A 310 3.30 -0.18 9.17
CA PRO A 310 3.16 0.49 7.86
C PRO A 310 3.17 2.02 7.99
N ASP A 311 2.70 2.45 9.15
CA ASP A 311 2.52 3.82 9.56
C ASP A 311 3.85 4.50 10.02
N GLY A 312 4.93 3.73 10.19
CA GLY A 312 6.27 4.16 10.61
C GLY A 312 6.38 4.61 12.08
N ARG A 313 5.29 4.54 12.85
CA ARG A 313 5.24 5.02 14.24
C ARG A 313 5.64 3.98 15.27
N TYR A 314 5.61 2.70 14.93
CA TYR A 314 5.91 1.62 15.86
C TYR A 314 6.90 0.64 15.27
N LEU A 315 7.77 0.11 16.12
CA LEU A 315 8.65 -1.01 15.82
C LEU A 315 8.24 -2.19 16.70
N ALA A 316 7.84 -3.29 16.07
CA ALA A 316 7.60 -4.55 16.76
C ALA A 316 8.88 -5.38 16.74
N VAL A 317 9.22 -6.01 17.86
CA VAL A 317 10.42 -6.84 18.02
C VAL A 317 10.05 -8.14 18.72
N GLY A 318 10.59 -9.25 18.21
CA GLY A 318 10.40 -10.60 18.75
C GLY A 318 11.71 -11.36 18.87
N GLY A 319 11.80 -12.26 19.85
CA GLY A 319 13.04 -12.99 20.11
C GLY A 319 12.96 -14.05 21.19
N GLU A 320 14.10 -14.39 21.77
CA GLU A 320 14.24 -15.36 22.87
C GLU A 320 15.06 -14.78 24.03
N SER A 321 14.74 -15.20 25.25
CA SER A 321 15.40 -14.77 26.50
C SER A 321 15.53 -13.24 26.66
N PRO A 322 14.42 -12.49 26.69
CA PRO A 322 14.44 -11.05 26.92
C PRO A 322 14.97 -10.69 28.33
N SER A 323 15.73 -9.61 28.47
CA SER A 323 16.31 -9.18 29.76
C SER A 323 15.26 -8.62 30.74
N LEU A 324 14.20 -8.03 30.19
CA LEU A 324 13.07 -7.46 30.90
C LEU A 324 11.80 -7.73 30.08
N ALA A 325 10.72 -8.17 30.75
CA ALA A 325 9.40 -8.43 30.19
C ALA A 325 9.34 -9.61 29.19
N ASN A 326 8.41 -9.54 28.25
CA ASN A 326 7.98 -10.66 27.42
C ASN A 326 8.71 -10.72 26.05
N GLU A 327 8.56 -11.84 25.32
CA GLU A 327 9.22 -12.11 24.04
C GLU A 327 8.71 -11.27 22.86
N ILE A 328 7.57 -10.60 23.00
CA ILE A 328 7.07 -9.64 22.00
C ILE A 328 7.11 -8.26 22.63
N LYS A 329 7.77 -7.30 21.98
CA LYS A 329 7.88 -5.90 22.42
C LYS A 329 7.46 -4.93 21.33
N ILE A 330 6.72 -3.90 21.69
CA ILE A 330 6.35 -2.79 20.81
C ILE A 330 6.96 -1.50 21.34
N TYR A 331 7.65 -0.78 20.46
CA TYR A 331 8.21 0.54 20.73
C TYR A 331 7.54 1.58 19.83
N HIS A 332 7.28 2.77 20.36
CA HIS A 332 6.90 3.94 19.59
C HIS A 332 8.15 4.68 19.15
N TRP A 333 8.22 5.03 17.87
CA TRP A 333 9.32 5.76 17.26
C TRP A 333 9.01 7.26 17.23
N THR A 334 9.89 8.04 17.84
CA THR A 334 9.75 9.51 17.93
C THR A 334 10.49 10.25 16.81
N GLY A 335 11.14 9.52 15.90
CA GLY A 335 12.10 10.09 14.93
C GLY A 335 13.54 10.16 15.45
N SER A 336 13.75 9.92 16.74
CA SER A 336 15.09 9.94 17.37
C SER A 336 15.28 8.90 18.48
N SER A 337 14.20 8.33 19.01
CA SER A 337 14.26 7.34 20.10
C SER A 337 13.14 6.32 19.99
N LEU A 338 13.42 5.11 20.48
CA LEU A 338 12.45 4.04 20.70
C LEU A 338 11.91 4.13 22.13
N VAL A 339 10.62 4.42 22.27
CA VAL A 339 9.93 4.50 23.56
C VAL A 339 9.11 3.23 23.76
N PHE A 340 9.36 2.48 24.82
CA PHE A 340 8.60 1.26 25.11
C PHE A 340 7.10 1.54 25.29
N VAL A 341 6.24 0.73 24.65
CA VAL A 341 4.78 0.87 24.70
C VAL A 341 4.16 -0.30 25.46
N THR A 342 4.37 -1.52 24.97
CA THR A 342 3.75 -2.73 25.52
C THR A 342 4.58 -3.96 25.18
N SER A 343 4.35 -5.05 25.90
CA SER A 343 4.94 -6.35 25.62
C SER A 343 3.96 -7.49 25.88
N GLN A 344 4.08 -8.60 25.16
CA GLN A 344 3.19 -9.75 25.28
C GLN A 344 3.97 -11.06 25.37
N ALA A 345 3.62 -11.90 26.36
CA ALA A 345 4.24 -13.21 26.56
C ALA A 345 3.88 -14.10 25.39
N TYR A 346 4.90 -14.76 24.83
CA TYR A 346 4.73 -15.74 23.78
C TYR A 346 5.00 -17.13 24.32
N GLY A 347 6.22 -17.40 24.77
CA GLY A 347 6.70 -18.74 25.11
C GLY A 347 8.22 -18.85 25.08
N THR A 348 8.76 -19.78 24.29
CA THR A 348 10.22 -19.98 24.24
C THR A 348 10.90 -18.99 23.30
N ALA A 349 10.45 -18.89 22.05
CA ALA A 349 11.09 -18.06 21.05
C ALA A 349 10.09 -17.57 20.01
N VAL A 350 10.21 -16.30 19.64
CA VAL A 350 9.53 -15.72 18.48
C VAL A 350 10.52 -15.64 17.32
N TYR A 351 10.18 -16.23 16.17
CA TYR A 351 11.03 -16.25 14.97
C TYR A 351 10.59 -15.24 13.91
N SER A 352 9.31 -14.86 13.89
CA SER A 352 8.81 -13.91 12.90
C SER A 352 7.69 -13.04 13.48
N ILE A 353 7.74 -11.76 13.13
CA ILE A 353 6.71 -10.77 13.44
C ILE A 353 6.49 -9.92 12.20
N ASN A 354 5.23 -9.75 11.79
CA ASN A 354 4.87 -8.89 10.66
C ASN A 354 3.55 -8.15 10.91
N TRP A 355 3.56 -6.84 10.69
CA TRP A 355 2.35 -6.03 10.71
C TRP A 355 1.47 -6.34 9.50
N ASN A 356 0.16 -6.35 9.72
CA ASN A 356 -0.80 -6.30 8.62
C ASN A 356 -0.66 -4.94 7.90
N PRO A 357 -0.85 -4.89 6.56
CA PRO A 357 -0.76 -3.64 5.80
C PRO A 357 -1.65 -2.49 6.30
N ASP A 358 -2.73 -2.78 7.02
CA ASP A 358 -3.60 -1.76 7.64
C ASP A 358 -3.10 -1.24 9.00
N GLY A 359 -2.05 -1.84 9.56
CA GLY A 359 -1.44 -1.48 10.84
C GLY A 359 -2.26 -1.87 12.08
N ARG A 360 -3.42 -2.52 11.92
CA ARG A 360 -4.32 -2.89 13.03
C ARG A 360 -3.97 -4.23 13.65
N TYR A 361 -3.35 -5.12 12.88
CA TYR A 361 -3.02 -6.46 13.32
C TYR A 361 -1.52 -6.75 13.22
N LEU A 362 -1.05 -7.61 14.11
CA LEU A 362 0.32 -8.11 14.16
C LEU A 362 0.28 -9.63 14.12
N ALA A 363 0.90 -10.23 13.10
CA ALA A 363 1.14 -11.67 13.06
C ALA A 363 2.45 -11.97 13.78
N VAL A 364 2.44 -13.00 14.61
CA VAL A 364 3.57 -13.48 15.39
C VAL A 364 3.68 -14.98 15.22
N SER A 365 4.89 -15.49 14.99
CA SER A 365 5.14 -16.92 14.95
C SER A 365 6.44 -17.33 15.63
N GLY A 366 6.50 -18.57 16.11
CA GLY A 366 7.61 -19.02 16.93
C GLY A 366 7.52 -20.49 17.34
N ASN A 367 8.09 -20.80 18.52
CA ASN A 367 8.12 -22.13 19.10
C ASN A 367 7.65 -22.14 20.56
N SER A 368 6.96 -23.22 20.95
CA SER A 368 6.48 -23.51 22.30
C SER A 368 5.72 -22.33 22.94
N PRO A 369 4.66 -21.83 22.32
CA PRO A 369 3.85 -20.75 22.87
C PRO A 369 3.08 -21.22 24.11
N THR A 370 3.02 -20.35 25.12
CA THR A 370 2.26 -20.57 26.37
C THR A 370 0.74 -20.67 26.15
N SER A 371 0.21 -20.02 25.12
CA SER A 371 -1.22 -20.06 24.75
C SER A 371 -1.59 -21.20 23.79
N GLY A 372 -0.62 -22.05 23.41
CA GLY A 372 -0.85 -23.33 22.74
C GLY A 372 -0.64 -23.37 21.22
N ASN A 373 -0.73 -22.24 20.50
CA ASN A 373 -0.68 -22.22 19.04
C ASN A 373 0.48 -21.34 18.52
N GLU A 374 1.28 -21.87 17.58
CA GLU A 374 2.52 -21.27 17.05
C GLU A 374 2.29 -20.03 16.19
N ILE A 375 1.09 -19.84 15.66
CA ILE A 375 0.75 -18.66 14.87
C ILE A 375 -0.26 -17.86 15.66
N GLN A 376 0.03 -16.59 15.93
CA GLN A 376 -0.83 -15.72 16.75
C GLN A 376 -1.05 -14.39 16.05
N ILE A 377 -2.31 -13.95 16.00
CA ILE A 377 -2.69 -12.64 15.51
C ILE A 377 -3.14 -11.78 16.67
N TYR A 378 -2.48 -10.64 16.85
CA TYR A 378 -2.85 -9.63 17.83
C TYR A 378 -3.48 -8.44 17.14
N SER A 379 -4.51 -7.84 17.72
CA SER A 379 -4.91 -6.47 17.40
C SER A 379 -4.08 -5.50 18.24
N PHE A 380 -3.76 -4.35 17.65
CA PHE A 380 -3.02 -3.28 18.31
C PHE A 380 -3.77 -1.95 18.15
N ASN A 381 -3.99 -1.27 19.27
CA ASN A 381 -4.74 -0.01 19.31
C ASN A 381 -3.83 1.22 19.54
N GLY A 382 -2.50 1.06 19.43
CA GLY A 382 -1.52 2.10 19.76
C GLY A 382 -0.97 2.02 21.19
N SER A 383 -1.55 1.18 22.06
CA SER A 383 -1.13 1.08 23.47
C SER A 383 -1.02 -0.35 23.99
N SER A 384 -1.80 -1.29 23.47
CA SER A 384 -1.86 -2.66 23.97
C SER A 384 -2.06 -3.67 22.84
N LEU A 385 -1.51 -4.88 23.02
CA LEU A 385 -1.77 -6.03 22.16
C LEU A 385 -2.92 -6.86 22.74
N THR A 386 -3.86 -7.29 21.91
CA THR A 386 -4.95 -8.21 22.30
C THR A 386 -5.01 -9.38 21.34
N LEU A 387 -4.90 -10.61 21.83
CA LEU A 387 -4.98 -11.81 20.99
C LEU A 387 -6.37 -11.90 20.33
N VAL A 388 -6.37 -11.99 19.00
CA VAL A 388 -7.60 -12.08 18.17
C VAL A 388 -7.87 -13.53 17.81
N THR A 389 -6.85 -14.22 17.29
CA THR A 389 -6.94 -15.62 16.87
C THR A 389 -5.55 -16.23 16.88
N SER A 390 -5.50 -17.56 16.93
CA SER A 390 -4.25 -18.30 16.82
C SER A 390 -4.47 -19.62 16.07
N GLN A 391 -3.43 -20.15 15.46
CA GLN A 391 -3.48 -21.37 14.67
C GLN A 391 -2.28 -22.27 15.01
N ASP A 392 -2.56 -23.55 15.23
CA ASP A 392 -1.57 -24.59 15.47
C ASP A 392 -0.85 -24.91 14.16
N ASP A 393 0.48 -24.76 14.14
CA ASP A 393 1.32 -25.18 13.01
C ASP A 393 1.90 -26.58 13.25
N GLY A 394 1.91 -27.05 14.50
CA GLY A 394 2.31 -28.38 14.95
C GLY A 394 3.73 -28.51 15.49
N SER A 395 4.59 -27.48 15.35
CA SER A 395 6.01 -27.51 15.77
C SER A 395 6.69 -26.12 15.77
N TYR A 396 7.59 -25.80 14.83
CA TYR A 396 8.26 -24.49 14.72
C TYR A 396 7.68 -23.73 13.53
N ALA A 397 7.11 -22.55 13.77
CA ALA A 397 6.71 -21.62 12.71
C ALA A 397 7.78 -20.52 12.55
N TYR A 398 8.68 -20.69 11.57
CA TYR A 398 9.84 -19.81 11.38
C TYR A 398 9.51 -18.49 10.68
N SER A 399 8.49 -18.45 9.84
CA SER A 399 8.19 -17.29 9.01
C SER A 399 6.70 -17.10 8.81
N VAL A 400 6.24 -15.87 9.00
CA VAL A 400 4.88 -15.44 8.62
C VAL A 400 4.93 -14.16 7.82
N ASN A 401 4.10 -14.03 6.79
CA ASN A 401 4.05 -12.80 5.97
C ASN A 401 2.64 -12.54 5.46
N TRP A 402 2.18 -11.29 5.62
CA TRP A 402 0.88 -10.84 5.14
C TRP A 402 0.91 -10.58 3.65
N SER A 403 -0.17 -10.92 2.94
CA SER A 403 -0.39 -10.46 1.59
C SER A 403 -0.54 -8.93 1.56
N PRO A 404 -0.21 -8.24 0.46
CA PRO A 404 -0.28 -6.78 0.36
C PRO A 404 -1.69 -6.18 0.55
N ASP A 405 -2.74 -6.99 0.41
CA ASP A 405 -4.12 -6.62 0.67
C ASP A 405 -4.58 -6.90 2.13
N GLY A 406 -3.71 -7.52 2.94
CA GLY A 406 -3.95 -7.87 4.34
C GLY A 406 -4.94 -9.03 4.55
N ARG A 407 -5.39 -9.70 3.49
CA ARG A 407 -6.42 -10.75 3.56
C ARG A 407 -5.86 -12.14 3.77
N TYR A 408 -4.58 -12.36 3.46
CA TYR A 408 -3.96 -13.66 3.53
C TYR A 408 -2.67 -13.61 4.35
N LEU A 409 -2.41 -14.68 5.10
CA LEU A 409 -1.17 -14.88 5.85
C LEU A 409 -0.50 -16.14 5.33
N ALA A 410 0.70 -16.00 4.80
CA ALA A 410 1.55 -17.14 4.47
C ALA A 410 2.37 -17.54 5.70
N VAL A 411 2.54 -18.85 5.90
CA VAL A 411 3.28 -19.45 7.01
C VAL A 411 4.26 -20.48 6.46
N GLY A 412 5.49 -20.46 6.97
CA GLY A 412 6.52 -21.46 6.78
C GLY A 412 7.07 -21.94 8.12
N GLY A 413 7.14 -23.26 8.30
CA GLY A 413 7.59 -23.91 9.52
C GLY A 413 8.23 -25.28 9.24
N ASP A 414 8.24 -26.15 10.26
CA ASP A 414 8.75 -27.52 10.15
C ASP A 414 7.74 -28.64 10.42
N ALA A 415 6.51 -28.33 10.84
CA ALA A 415 5.56 -29.37 11.26
C ALA A 415 4.74 -30.04 10.14
N GLY A 416 4.82 -29.58 8.90
CA GLY A 416 3.97 -30.11 7.83
C GLY A 416 4.65 -30.35 6.50
N THR A 417 5.94 -30.04 6.38
CA THR A 417 6.67 -29.88 5.11
C THR A 417 6.03 -28.92 4.09
N GLN A 418 4.97 -28.21 4.50
CA GLN A 418 4.08 -27.46 3.64
C GLN A 418 4.15 -25.98 3.98
N ILE A 419 4.15 -25.16 2.93
CA ILE A 419 3.76 -23.76 3.01
C ILE A 419 2.25 -23.73 3.20
N GLN A 420 1.78 -22.91 4.12
CA GLN A 420 0.35 -22.77 4.40
C GLN A 420 -0.08 -21.32 4.17
N VAL A 421 -1.24 -21.12 3.57
CA VAL A 421 -1.84 -19.80 3.38
C VAL A 421 -3.21 -19.78 4.02
N TYR A 422 -3.39 -18.85 4.95
CA TYR A 422 -4.61 -18.63 5.68
C TYR A 422 -5.31 -17.38 5.17
N ASN A 423 -6.63 -17.45 4.98
CA ASN A 423 -7.45 -16.25 4.89
C ASN A 423 -7.72 -15.71 6.30
N PHE A 424 -7.58 -14.39 6.46
CA PHE A 424 -7.91 -13.67 7.68
C PHE A 424 -9.06 -12.71 7.42
N ASN A 425 -10.13 -12.85 8.21
CA ASN A 425 -11.34 -12.04 8.09
C ASN A 425 -11.47 -10.94 9.16
N GLY A 426 -10.39 -10.67 9.92
CA GLY A 426 -10.39 -9.77 11.08
C GLY A 426 -10.65 -10.46 12.42
N SER A 427 -11.04 -11.74 12.42
CA SER A 427 -11.36 -12.48 13.65
C SER A 427 -10.85 -13.92 13.69
N SER A 428 -10.64 -14.57 12.54
CA SER A 428 -10.21 -15.96 12.46
C SER A 428 -9.27 -16.20 11.28
N LEU A 429 -8.41 -17.20 11.41
CA LEU A 429 -7.61 -17.75 10.32
C LEU A 429 -8.28 -19.01 9.76
N THR A 430 -8.39 -19.09 8.43
CA THR A 430 -8.91 -20.28 7.73
C THR A 430 -7.92 -20.72 6.66
N LEU A 431 -7.43 -21.96 6.71
CA LEU A 431 -6.53 -22.49 5.69
C LEU A 431 -7.23 -22.50 4.32
N VAL A 432 -6.65 -21.82 3.33
CA VAL A 432 -7.21 -21.74 1.96
C VAL A 432 -6.31 -22.36 0.91
N ALA A 433 -5.01 -22.46 1.16
CA ALA A 433 -4.09 -23.16 0.28
C ALA A 433 -2.94 -23.76 1.11
N SER A 434 -2.42 -24.89 0.66
CA SER A 434 -1.15 -25.41 1.14
C SER A 434 -0.39 -26.06 -0.01
N GLN A 435 0.94 -26.09 0.10
CA GLN A 435 1.77 -26.74 -0.90
C GLN A 435 3.08 -27.22 -0.31
N SER A 436 3.51 -28.42 -0.71
CA SER A 436 4.77 -28.99 -0.23
C SER A 436 5.98 -28.17 -0.68
N TYR A 437 6.89 -27.95 0.25
CA TYR A 437 8.19 -27.31 0.03
C TYR A 437 9.34 -28.25 0.46
N GLY A 438 9.29 -28.72 1.72
CA GLY A 438 10.43 -29.37 2.35
C GLY A 438 10.40 -29.24 3.89
N ILE A 439 11.42 -29.76 4.57
CA ILE A 439 11.43 -29.94 6.03
C ILE A 439 11.45 -28.61 6.78
N TYR A 440 12.38 -27.71 6.51
CA TYR A 440 12.48 -26.44 7.22
C TYR A 440 12.24 -25.28 6.27
N ILE A 441 11.10 -24.61 6.39
CA ILE A 441 10.76 -23.43 5.60
C ILE A 441 11.14 -22.19 6.42
N LYS A 442 12.29 -21.58 6.12
CA LYS A 442 12.84 -20.45 6.88
C LYS A 442 12.29 -19.10 6.45
N THR A 443 11.81 -18.99 5.22
CA THR A 443 11.30 -17.74 4.67
C THR A 443 10.09 -17.97 3.77
N VAL A 444 9.03 -17.18 3.96
CA VAL A 444 7.89 -17.04 3.04
C VAL A 444 7.59 -15.56 2.84
N ASN A 445 7.55 -15.09 1.59
CA ASN A 445 7.36 -13.66 1.29
C ASN A 445 6.47 -13.44 0.06
N TRP A 446 5.40 -12.67 0.25
CA TRP A 446 4.51 -12.27 -0.83
C TRP A 446 5.21 -11.28 -1.77
N SER A 447 4.93 -11.41 -3.06
CA SER A 447 5.25 -10.36 -4.01
C SER A 447 4.40 -9.12 -3.74
N PRO A 448 4.87 -7.91 -4.11
CA PRO A 448 4.16 -6.65 -3.84
C PRO A 448 2.76 -6.55 -4.48
N ASP A 449 2.51 -7.31 -5.55
CA ASP A 449 1.21 -7.42 -6.21
C ASP A 449 0.29 -8.49 -5.59
N GLY A 450 0.78 -9.26 -4.62
CA GLY A 450 0.05 -10.34 -3.94
C GLY A 450 -0.18 -11.58 -4.78
N ARG A 451 0.40 -11.67 -5.99
CA ARG A 451 0.18 -12.78 -6.92
C ARG A 451 1.12 -13.95 -6.71
N PHE A 452 2.31 -13.70 -6.17
CA PHE A 452 3.35 -14.71 -6.02
C PHE A 452 3.79 -14.82 -4.57
N LEU A 453 4.21 -16.01 -4.19
CA LEU A 453 4.78 -16.31 -2.88
C LEU A 453 6.15 -16.96 -3.10
N ALA A 454 7.20 -16.30 -2.61
CA ALA A 454 8.54 -16.87 -2.56
C ALA A 454 8.70 -17.67 -1.28
N ALA A 455 9.26 -18.88 -1.37
CA ALA A 455 9.55 -19.73 -0.22
C ALA A 455 10.96 -20.31 -0.31
N GLY A 456 11.66 -20.32 0.82
CA GLY A 456 13.04 -20.73 0.96
C GLY A 456 13.30 -21.41 2.31
N GLY A 457 14.32 -22.25 2.36
CA GLY A 457 14.66 -22.99 3.57
C GLY A 457 15.75 -24.03 3.34
N PHE A 458 15.75 -25.08 4.15
CA PHE A 458 16.67 -26.19 4.00
C PHE A 458 15.99 -27.54 4.14
N ASN A 459 16.47 -28.47 3.34
CA ASN A 459 16.26 -29.90 3.44
C ASN A 459 17.61 -30.55 3.70
N PHE A 460 17.64 -31.74 4.30
CA PHE A 460 18.86 -32.54 4.48
C PHE A 460 19.43 -33.10 3.15
N THR A 461 19.12 -32.45 2.02
CA THR A 461 19.65 -32.73 0.69
C THR A 461 20.87 -31.87 0.40
N THR A 462 21.62 -32.22 -0.64
CA THR A 462 22.82 -31.49 -1.07
C THR A 462 22.52 -30.15 -1.75
N THR A 463 21.27 -29.88 -2.14
CA THR A 463 20.87 -28.63 -2.78
C THR A 463 19.42 -28.30 -2.45
N ASN A 464 19.21 -27.06 -2.03
CA ASN A 464 17.94 -26.44 -1.70
C ASN A 464 17.58 -25.34 -2.71
N TYR A 465 16.29 -25.04 -2.79
CA TYR A 465 15.71 -24.23 -3.86
C TYR A 465 14.92 -23.06 -3.28
N ILE A 466 15.06 -21.89 -3.88
CA ILE A 466 14.04 -20.85 -3.74
C ILE A 466 12.90 -21.20 -4.72
N LEU A 467 11.67 -21.29 -4.21
CA LEU A 467 10.49 -21.67 -4.98
C LEU A 467 9.51 -20.51 -5.04
N ILE A 468 8.94 -20.27 -6.22
CA ILE A 468 7.93 -19.23 -6.45
C ILE A 468 6.62 -19.90 -6.82
N TYR A 469 5.59 -19.62 -6.03
CA TYR A 469 4.24 -20.11 -6.26
C TYR A 469 3.34 -18.97 -6.71
N GLU A 470 2.59 -19.16 -7.79
CA GLU A 470 1.47 -18.28 -8.12
C GLU A 470 0.28 -18.63 -7.22
N PHE A 471 -0.22 -17.63 -6.50
CA PHE A 471 -1.39 -17.74 -5.64
C PHE A 471 -2.65 -17.27 -6.37
N LYS A 472 -3.68 -18.11 -6.36
CA LYS A 472 -5.00 -17.80 -6.95
C LYS A 472 -6.11 -18.04 -5.93
N ASN A 473 -6.18 -17.19 -4.90
CA ASN A 473 -7.15 -17.18 -3.78
C ASN A 473 -7.17 -18.44 -2.89
N SER A 474 -7.04 -19.64 -3.46
CA SER A 474 -7.19 -20.94 -2.79
C SER A 474 -6.24 -22.01 -3.34
N SER A 475 -5.25 -21.63 -4.14
CA SER A 475 -4.25 -22.57 -4.65
C SER A 475 -2.88 -21.91 -4.78
N LEU A 476 -1.83 -22.70 -4.56
CA LEU A 476 -0.43 -22.36 -4.78
C LEU A 476 0.11 -23.24 -5.90
N ASN A 477 0.45 -22.64 -7.05
CA ASN A 477 0.98 -23.36 -8.20
C ASN A 477 2.45 -22.99 -8.39
N LEU A 478 3.35 -23.98 -8.40
CA LEU A 478 4.77 -23.71 -8.61
C LEU A 478 4.97 -23.17 -10.04
N VAL A 479 5.53 -21.96 -10.16
CA VAL A 479 5.78 -21.29 -11.45
C VAL A 479 7.26 -21.07 -11.73
N ALA A 480 8.10 -20.98 -10.71
CA ALA A 480 9.55 -20.87 -10.87
C ALA A 480 10.29 -21.52 -9.70
N SER A 481 11.51 -21.96 -9.96
CA SER A 481 12.40 -22.52 -8.95
C SER A 481 13.84 -22.22 -9.33
N GLN A 482 14.69 -21.98 -8.36
CA GLN A 482 16.12 -21.80 -8.59
C GLN A 482 16.96 -22.41 -7.47
N SER A 483 18.00 -23.14 -7.83
CA SER A 483 18.90 -23.74 -6.85
C SER A 483 19.76 -22.66 -6.19
N TYR A 484 19.84 -22.70 -4.86
CA TYR A 484 20.68 -21.79 -4.08
C TYR A 484 21.93 -22.50 -3.58
N GLY A 485 21.77 -23.65 -2.91
CA GLY A 485 22.85 -24.39 -2.24
C GLY A 485 22.36 -25.02 -0.95
N SER A 486 23.06 -24.82 0.17
CA SER A 486 22.77 -25.55 1.41
C SER A 486 21.64 -24.96 2.24
N TYR A 487 21.69 -23.69 2.65
CA TYR A 487 20.67 -23.09 3.51
C TYR A 487 20.20 -21.78 2.90
N ILE A 488 18.89 -21.59 2.80
CA ILE A 488 18.26 -20.30 2.49
C ILE A 488 17.62 -19.82 3.78
N ASP A 489 18.08 -18.70 4.31
CA ASP A 489 17.57 -18.14 5.57
C ASP A 489 16.63 -16.96 5.32
N SER A 490 16.87 -16.16 4.27
CA SER A 490 16.06 -14.99 3.97
C SER A 490 15.85 -14.79 2.47
N ALA A 491 14.67 -14.30 2.10
CA ALA A 491 14.35 -13.80 0.77
C ALA A 491 13.55 -12.50 0.89
N SER A 492 13.76 -11.57 -0.04
CA SER A 492 13.00 -10.32 -0.10
C SER A 492 12.73 -9.97 -1.55
N TRP A 493 11.46 -9.77 -1.90
CA TRP A 493 11.10 -9.16 -3.18
C TRP A 493 11.55 -7.71 -3.18
N SER A 494 12.07 -7.24 -4.31
CA SER A 494 12.11 -5.81 -4.57
C SER A 494 10.68 -5.31 -4.62
N PRO A 495 10.38 -4.07 -4.21
CA PRO A 495 8.99 -3.67 -4.05
C PRO A 495 8.26 -3.48 -5.39
N ASP A 496 8.95 -3.72 -6.51
CA ASP A 496 8.41 -3.79 -7.86
C ASP A 496 8.03 -5.18 -8.34
N GLY A 497 8.37 -6.20 -7.54
CA GLY A 497 8.16 -7.61 -7.84
C GLY A 497 9.04 -8.15 -8.97
N ARG A 498 9.97 -7.35 -9.53
CA ARG A 498 10.84 -7.79 -10.62
C ARG A 498 12.08 -8.51 -10.12
N TYR A 499 12.55 -8.21 -8.91
CA TYR A 499 13.75 -8.82 -8.37
C TYR A 499 13.45 -9.55 -7.06
N LEU A 500 14.21 -10.61 -6.80
CA LEU A 500 14.18 -11.34 -5.55
C LEU A 500 15.61 -11.44 -5.03
N ALA A 501 15.87 -10.83 -3.88
CA ALA A 501 17.11 -11.03 -3.14
C ALA A 501 16.99 -12.28 -2.29
N VAL A 502 18.04 -13.11 -2.28
CA VAL A 502 18.11 -14.35 -1.51
C VAL A 502 19.45 -14.39 -0.77
N GLY A 503 19.39 -14.75 0.51
CA GLY A 503 20.53 -14.87 1.41
C GLY A 503 20.46 -16.15 2.25
N GLY A 504 21.63 -16.66 2.63
CA GLY A 504 21.78 -17.89 3.40
C GLY A 504 23.24 -18.33 3.52
N LYS A 505 23.49 -19.64 3.47
CA LYS A 505 24.80 -20.24 3.73
C LYS A 505 25.16 -21.36 2.75
N ASN A 506 26.44 -21.40 2.38
CA ASN A 506 27.04 -22.37 1.44
C ASN A 506 26.26 -22.48 0.11
N PRO A 507 26.16 -21.39 -0.66
CA PRO A 507 25.54 -21.40 -1.98
C PRO A 507 26.39 -22.16 -3.01
N ASN A 508 25.74 -22.78 -3.99
CA ASN A 508 26.41 -23.47 -5.09
C ASN A 508 27.22 -22.52 -6.00
N SER A 509 26.83 -21.23 -6.05
CA SER A 509 27.52 -20.20 -6.83
C SER A 509 28.79 -19.66 -6.16
N GLY A 510 29.00 -19.94 -4.87
CA GLY A 510 30.07 -19.37 -4.05
C GLY A 510 29.76 -17.99 -3.44
N ASN A 511 28.64 -17.35 -3.81
CA ASN A 511 28.24 -16.02 -3.30
C ASN A 511 26.92 -16.10 -2.52
N GLU A 512 26.94 -15.72 -1.23
CA GLU A 512 25.80 -15.84 -0.31
C GLU A 512 24.65 -14.91 -0.69
N ILE A 513 24.94 -13.73 -1.25
CA ILE A 513 23.92 -12.78 -1.68
C ILE A 513 23.63 -13.02 -3.15
N GLN A 514 22.38 -13.29 -3.50
CA GLN A 514 21.96 -13.56 -4.88
C GLN A 514 20.72 -12.77 -5.24
N ILE A 515 20.75 -12.08 -6.37
CA ILE A 515 19.62 -11.31 -6.91
C ILE A 515 19.12 -11.97 -8.18
N TYR A 516 17.84 -12.31 -8.18
CA TYR A 516 17.17 -12.92 -9.31
C TYR A 516 16.19 -11.95 -9.95
N LEU A 517 16.27 -11.79 -11.28
CA LEU A 517 15.19 -11.18 -12.05
C LEU A 517 14.08 -12.23 -12.24
N PHE A 518 12.86 -11.85 -11.91
CA PHE A 518 11.64 -12.62 -12.07
C PHE A 518 10.76 -12.02 -13.18
N ASN A 519 10.32 -12.86 -14.11
CA ASN A 519 9.48 -12.44 -15.25
C ASN A 519 8.05 -12.99 -15.20
N GLY A 520 7.64 -13.56 -14.06
CA GLY A 520 6.34 -14.22 -13.88
C GLY A 520 6.39 -15.75 -13.95
N SER A 521 7.41 -16.34 -14.56
CA SER A 521 7.55 -17.81 -14.70
C SER A 521 8.98 -18.34 -14.59
N TYR A 522 9.97 -17.47 -14.38
CA TYR A 522 11.37 -17.87 -14.33
C TYR A 522 12.18 -16.90 -13.46
N LEU A 523 13.21 -17.44 -12.80
CA LEU A 523 14.21 -16.68 -12.04
C LEU A 523 15.56 -16.73 -12.77
N SER A 524 16.10 -15.59 -13.15
CA SER A 524 17.46 -15.49 -13.73
C SER A 524 18.39 -14.75 -12.79
N LEU A 525 19.53 -15.35 -12.44
CA LEU A 525 20.56 -14.68 -11.62
C LEU A 525 21.10 -13.47 -12.39
N VAL A 526 20.97 -12.27 -11.81
CA VAL A 526 21.44 -11.02 -12.42
C VAL A 526 22.59 -10.39 -11.66
N ALA A 527 22.67 -10.60 -10.34
CA ALA A 527 23.79 -10.15 -9.51
C ALA A 527 24.04 -11.14 -8.38
N SER A 528 25.28 -11.22 -7.91
CA SER A 528 25.63 -11.94 -6.69
C SER A 528 26.86 -11.34 -6.04
N GLN A 529 26.97 -11.46 -4.72
CA GLN A 529 28.07 -10.90 -3.94
C GLN A 529 28.42 -11.83 -2.77
N ALA A 530 29.72 -12.02 -2.52
CA ALA A 530 30.19 -12.77 -1.36
C ALA A 530 29.96 -11.94 -0.09
N TYR A 531 29.41 -12.58 0.94
CA TYR A 531 29.24 -11.99 2.26
C TYR A 531 30.34 -12.45 3.21
N GLY A 532 30.53 -13.77 3.35
CA GLY A 532 31.48 -14.36 4.30
C GLY A 532 31.13 -15.80 4.68
N VAL A 533 30.19 -15.97 5.60
CA VAL A 533 29.75 -17.30 6.05
C VAL A 533 28.24 -17.47 5.97
N GLN A 534 27.49 -16.57 6.59
CA GLN A 534 26.04 -16.73 6.72
C GLN A 534 25.35 -15.37 6.63
N VAL A 535 24.37 -15.29 5.73
CA VAL A 535 23.44 -14.17 5.61
C VAL A 535 22.12 -14.58 6.23
N ASP A 536 21.76 -13.95 7.34
CA ASP A 536 20.52 -14.24 8.08
C ASP A 536 19.36 -13.34 7.63
N SER A 537 19.66 -12.16 7.07
CA SER A 537 18.65 -11.20 6.63
C SER A 537 19.05 -10.47 5.35
N VAL A 538 18.10 -10.37 4.43
CA VAL A 538 18.16 -9.47 3.26
C VAL A 538 16.87 -8.66 3.20
N SER A 539 16.96 -7.36 2.99
CA SER A 539 15.77 -6.50 2.88
C SER A 539 15.98 -5.39 1.86
N TRP A 540 15.11 -5.34 0.85
CA TRP A 540 15.06 -4.20 -0.06
C TRP A 540 14.53 -2.97 0.67
N SER A 541 15.14 -1.82 0.41
CA SER A 541 14.54 -0.54 0.79
C SER A 541 13.17 -0.40 0.12
N PRO A 542 12.22 0.35 0.71
CA PRO A 542 10.91 0.58 0.13
C PRO A 542 10.95 1.27 -1.23
N ASP A 543 12.09 1.87 -1.60
CA ASP A 543 12.33 2.47 -2.90
C ASP A 543 12.98 1.44 -3.88
N GLY A 544 13.54 0.34 -3.40
CA GLY A 544 14.16 -0.70 -4.22
C GLY A 544 15.53 -0.33 -4.79
N GLU A 545 16.11 0.81 -4.39
CA GLU A 545 17.45 1.23 -4.81
C GLU A 545 18.54 0.62 -3.92
N LEU A 546 18.23 0.38 -2.65
CA LEU A 546 19.13 -0.19 -1.67
C LEU A 546 18.73 -1.60 -1.27
N LEU A 547 19.74 -2.42 -1.02
CA LEU A 547 19.60 -3.70 -0.37
C LEU A 547 20.45 -3.68 0.91
N VAL A 548 19.81 -3.87 2.06
CA VAL A 548 20.55 -4.18 3.28
C VAL A 548 20.69 -5.70 3.42
N VAL A 549 21.88 -6.10 3.83
CA VAL A 549 22.25 -7.47 4.13
C VAL A 549 22.83 -7.52 5.54
N GLY A 550 22.37 -8.47 6.33
CA GLY A 550 22.82 -8.73 7.69
C GLY A 550 23.08 -10.22 7.92
N GLY A 551 24.09 -10.53 8.71
CA GLY A 551 24.42 -11.91 9.05
C GLY A 551 25.58 -12.01 10.03
N SER A 552 26.33 -13.11 9.92
CA SER A 552 27.46 -13.41 10.81
C SER A 552 28.73 -13.82 10.04
N ASN A 553 29.87 -13.40 10.59
CA ASN A 553 31.21 -13.64 10.05
C ASN A 553 31.38 -13.15 8.60
N PRO A 554 31.26 -11.84 8.35
CA PRO A 554 31.56 -11.26 7.03
C PRO A 554 33.03 -11.46 6.66
N THR A 555 33.32 -11.48 5.36
CA THR A 555 34.69 -11.57 4.80
C THR A 555 35.59 -10.44 5.30
N THR A 556 35.03 -9.24 5.45
CA THR A 556 35.70 -8.07 6.00
C THR A 556 35.24 -7.87 7.44
N PRO A 557 36.13 -7.90 8.44
CA PRO A 557 35.73 -7.74 9.84
C PRO A 557 34.96 -6.44 10.08
N ASN A 558 34.03 -6.45 11.03
CA ASN A 558 33.23 -5.29 11.45
C ASN A 558 32.33 -4.72 10.33
N THR A 559 31.81 -5.59 9.46
CA THR A 559 30.88 -5.23 8.37
C THR A 559 29.66 -6.13 8.37
N GLU A 560 29.15 -6.47 9.56
CA GLU A 560 28.02 -7.38 9.75
C GLU A 560 26.75 -6.86 9.06
N ILE A 561 26.57 -5.54 9.00
CA ILE A 561 25.56 -4.86 8.19
C ILE A 561 26.22 -4.32 6.92
N GLN A 562 25.74 -4.72 5.75
CA GLN A 562 26.21 -4.26 4.45
C GLN A 562 25.05 -3.65 3.65
N ILE A 563 25.22 -2.43 3.16
CA ILE A 563 24.23 -1.74 2.36
C ILE A 563 24.77 -1.59 0.94
N TYR A 564 24.00 -2.11 -0.01
CA TYR A 564 24.33 -2.10 -1.43
C TYR A 564 23.37 -1.20 -2.19
N ASN A 565 23.88 -0.46 -3.18
CA ASN A 565 23.08 0.07 -4.27
C ASN A 565 22.93 -1.01 -5.35
N PHE A 566 21.71 -1.19 -5.87
CA PHE A 566 21.44 -2.07 -6.99
C PHE A 566 20.91 -1.29 -8.21
N ASN A 567 21.62 -1.40 -9.33
CA ASN A 567 21.26 -0.71 -10.57
C ASN A 567 20.52 -1.60 -11.60
N GLY A 568 20.00 -2.76 -11.17
CA GLY A 568 19.33 -3.73 -12.04
C GLY A 568 20.23 -4.88 -12.52
N SER A 569 21.55 -4.77 -12.41
CA SER A 569 22.50 -5.82 -12.81
C SER A 569 23.71 -6.00 -11.88
N ASN A 570 24.02 -5.02 -11.04
CA ASN A 570 25.17 -5.10 -10.14
C ASN A 570 24.82 -4.59 -8.74
N LEU A 571 25.44 -5.20 -7.74
CA LEU A 571 25.46 -4.71 -6.37
C LEU A 571 26.74 -3.90 -6.16
N THR A 572 26.60 -2.65 -5.72
CA THR A 572 27.73 -1.79 -5.34
C THR A 572 27.65 -1.51 -3.86
N LEU A 573 28.67 -1.94 -3.09
CA LEU A 573 28.70 -1.67 -1.66
C LEU A 573 28.83 -0.16 -1.42
N VAL A 574 27.88 0.43 -0.70
CA VAL A 574 27.87 1.88 -0.43
C VAL A 574 28.10 2.21 1.04
N ASN A 575 27.80 1.30 1.96
CA ASN A 575 28.06 1.50 3.38
C ASN A 575 28.15 0.16 4.11
N THR A 576 28.86 0.15 5.23
CA THR A 576 28.98 -0.98 6.15
C THR A 576 28.91 -0.47 7.58
N GLN A 577 28.26 -1.22 8.46
CA GLN A 577 28.30 -0.98 9.89
C GLN A 577 28.67 -2.26 10.61
N SER A 578 29.37 -2.08 11.73
CA SER A 578 29.61 -3.18 12.64
C SER A 578 28.43 -3.33 13.56
N ASP A 579 28.00 -4.56 13.75
CA ASP A 579 27.06 -4.96 14.78
C ASP A 579 27.47 -6.36 15.24
N GLY A 580 26.79 -6.93 16.23
CA GLY A 580 26.91 -8.35 16.52
C GLY A 580 26.45 -9.21 15.33
N ALA A 581 26.22 -10.50 15.58
CA ALA A 581 25.56 -11.35 14.59
C ALA A 581 24.16 -10.79 14.28
N VAL A 582 23.98 -10.18 13.10
CA VAL A 582 22.73 -9.54 12.71
C VAL A 582 21.71 -10.62 12.34
N LEU A 583 20.54 -10.57 12.97
CA LEU A 583 19.49 -11.58 12.83
C LEU A 583 18.33 -11.10 11.97
N ALA A 584 17.99 -9.82 12.02
CA ALA A 584 16.97 -9.24 11.16
C ALA A 584 17.21 -7.76 10.87
N THR A 585 16.81 -7.35 9.67
CA THR A 585 16.87 -5.97 9.18
C THR A 585 15.51 -5.59 8.60
N ASN A 586 15.06 -4.36 8.83
CA ASN A 586 13.82 -3.86 8.25
C ASN A 586 13.82 -2.34 8.09
N TRP A 587 13.38 -1.88 6.93
CA TRP A 587 13.29 -0.47 6.59
C TRP A 587 11.96 0.14 7.07
N SER A 588 12.00 1.38 7.52
CA SER A 588 10.78 2.17 7.73
C SER A 588 10.12 2.48 6.37
N SER A 589 8.79 2.58 6.33
CA SER A 589 8.03 2.78 5.09
C SER A 589 8.32 4.09 4.35
N ASP A 590 8.97 5.05 5.02
CA ASP A 590 9.43 6.31 4.45
C ASP A 590 10.89 6.29 3.97
N ASN A 591 11.55 5.13 4.05
CA ASN A 591 12.94 4.87 3.67
C ASN A 591 13.99 5.74 4.39
N ARG A 592 13.66 6.31 5.55
CA ARG A 592 14.61 7.14 6.32
C ARG A 592 15.37 6.37 7.38
N PHE A 593 14.76 5.29 7.88
CA PHE A 593 15.28 4.55 9.01
C PHE A 593 15.43 3.08 8.66
N LEU A 594 16.53 2.51 9.13
CA LEU A 594 16.80 1.08 9.07
C LEU A 594 16.85 0.57 10.51
N ALA A 595 15.95 -0.34 10.85
CA ALA A 595 16.02 -1.07 12.10
C ALA A 595 16.82 -2.36 11.91
N VAL A 596 17.70 -2.64 12.86
CA VAL A 596 18.54 -3.83 12.89
C VAL A 596 18.41 -4.50 14.25
N SER A 597 18.37 -5.82 14.24
CA SER A 597 18.49 -6.62 15.45
C SER A 597 19.66 -7.58 15.33
N ALA A 598 20.41 -7.70 16.43
CA ALA A 598 21.64 -8.49 16.47
C ALA A 598 21.77 -9.26 17.78
N TYR A 599 22.74 -10.17 17.81
CA TYR A 599 23.17 -10.92 18.99
C TYR A 599 24.67 -10.78 19.21
N GLY A 600 25.08 -10.67 20.47
CA GLY A 600 26.50 -10.60 20.84
C GLY A 600 27.15 -9.31 20.37
N ALA A 601 26.40 -8.20 20.40
CA ALA A 601 26.84 -6.91 19.91
C ALA A 601 28.14 -6.46 20.62
N PRO A 602 29.14 -5.92 19.89
CA PRO A 602 30.38 -5.43 20.49
C PRO A 602 30.11 -4.27 21.45
N SER A 603 31.08 -3.96 22.31
CA SER A 603 30.93 -2.89 23.31
C SER A 603 30.53 -1.57 22.67
N GLY A 604 29.34 -1.05 23.01
CA GLY A 604 28.78 0.20 22.45
C GLY A 604 27.53 0.00 21.59
N HIS A 605 27.21 -1.25 21.22
CA HIS A 605 26.01 -1.62 20.47
C HIS A 605 24.98 -2.35 21.36
N ASN A 606 23.71 -2.33 20.98
CA ASN A 606 22.65 -3.10 21.66
C ASN A 606 21.93 -4.03 20.68
N ASP A 607 21.13 -4.95 21.21
CA ASP A 607 20.40 -5.97 20.43
C ASP A 607 19.41 -5.39 19.40
N ILE A 608 18.99 -4.12 19.55
CA ILE A 608 18.10 -3.41 18.64
C ILE A 608 18.67 -2.01 18.38
N GLU A 609 18.91 -1.69 17.12
CA GLU A 609 19.42 -0.40 16.68
C GLU A 609 18.57 0.19 15.56
N VAL A 610 18.43 1.51 15.56
CA VAL A 610 17.81 2.26 14.46
C VAL A 610 18.83 3.22 13.89
N TYR A 611 19.16 3.00 12.62
CA TYR A 611 20.06 3.82 11.84
C TYR A 611 19.27 4.84 11.04
N THR A 612 19.78 6.06 10.97
CA THR A 612 19.38 7.02 9.93
C THR A 612 20.30 6.90 8.74
N LEU A 613 19.73 7.10 7.55
CA LEU A 613 20.51 7.21 6.33
C LEU A 613 20.73 8.68 5.98
N HIS A 614 21.99 9.07 5.87
CA HIS A 614 22.38 10.43 5.46
C HIS A 614 22.81 10.43 4.00
N TYR A 615 21.94 11.01 3.16
CA TYR A 615 22.13 11.16 1.72
C TYR A 615 22.90 12.47 1.38
N GLY A 616 23.66 12.50 0.29
CA GLY A 616 24.55 13.60 -0.13
C GLY A 616 24.35 14.09 -1.57
N PRO A 617 24.73 15.34 -1.92
CA PRO A 617 24.47 15.90 -3.25
C PRO A 617 25.24 15.18 -4.37
N GLU A 618 24.64 15.02 -5.56
CA GLU A 618 25.30 14.44 -6.75
C GLU A 618 26.20 15.43 -7.47
N THR A 619 27.21 14.87 -8.15
CA THR A 619 28.28 15.61 -8.83
C THR A 619 28.21 15.56 -10.37
N GLN A 620 27.12 15.08 -10.98
CA GLN A 620 26.98 14.98 -12.45
C GLN A 620 26.51 16.28 -13.11
N THR A 621 27.02 16.54 -14.33
CA THR A 621 26.91 17.80 -15.10
C THR A 621 25.57 18.05 -15.82
N GLN A 622 24.69 17.06 -15.85
CA GLN A 622 23.28 17.20 -16.22
C GLN A 622 22.49 16.56 -15.10
N ALA A 623 21.74 17.35 -14.34
CA ALA A 623 21.22 16.89 -13.06
C ALA A 623 20.18 15.77 -13.24
N ILE A 624 20.57 14.56 -12.85
CA ILE A 624 19.74 13.35 -12.86
C ILE A 624 19.24 13.10 -11.43
N SER A 625 18.94 14.15 -10.68
CA SER A 625 18.99 14.17 -9.22
C SER A 625 17.65 13.96 -8.49
N ASN A 626 17.71 13.69 -7.18
CA ASN A 626 16.56 13.64 -6.25
C ASN A 626 15.97 15.06 -5.96
N SER A 627 16.37 16.00 -6.81
CA SER A 627 15.93 17.39 -6.89
C SER A 627 14.56 17.51 -7.54
N ILE A 628 14.01 18.71 -7.45
CA ILE A 628 12.97 19.15 -8.38
C ILE A 628 13.65 19.63 -9.67
N ILE A 629 13.12 19.18 -10.80
CA ILE A 629 13.59 19.48 -12.15
C ILE A 629 12.45 20.17 -12.91
N PHE A 630 12.72 21.36 -13.41
CA PHE A 630 11.81 22.12 -14.25
C PHE A 630 12.30 22.08 -15.71
N GLY A 631 11.47 21.52 -16.60
CA GLY A 631 11.72 21.39 -18.04
C GLY A 631 12.51 20.13 -18.44
N ASN A 632 12.72 19.96 -19.76
CA ASN A 632 13.56 18.92 -20.36
C ASN A 632 14.00 19.29 -21.79
N SER A 633 15.24 19.80 -21.94
CA SER A 633 15.75 20.28 -23.24
C SER A 633 15.90 19.21 -24.32
N ALA A 634 16.08 17.95 -23.93
CA ALA A 634 16.24 16.84 -24.87
C ALA A 634 14.96 16.53 -25.67
N LEU A 635 13.80 17.01 -25.21
CA LEU A 635 12.50 16.78 -25.85
C LEU A 635 12.03 17.97 -26.73
N GLY A 636 12.80 19.07 -26.77
CA GLY A 636 12.50 20.28 -27.53
C GLY A 636 11.52 21.24 -26.84
N THR A 637 11.32 22.43 -27.42
CA THR A 637 10.64 23.58 -26.79
C THR A 637 9.17 23.36 -26.43
N SER A 638 8.53 22.31 -26.96
CA SER A 638 7.19 21.89 -26.56
C SER A 638 7.14 21.23 -25.17
N TYR A 639 8.30 21.05 -24.53
CA TYR A 639 8.50 20.48 -23.20
C TYR A 639 9.17 21.48 -22.25
N ASP A 640 9.02 22.77 -22.55
CA ASP A 640 9.44 23.85 -21.66
C ASP A 640 8.34 24.07 -20.61
N LEU A 641 8.73 24.13 -19.34
CA LEU A 641 7.85 24.50 -18.24
C LEU A 641 7.83 26.02 -18.09
N ASN A 642 6.65 26.62 -17.94
CA ASN A 642 6.55 28.05 -17.62
C ASN A 642 6.50 28.26 -16.11
N ILE A 643 7.41 29.06 -15.56
CA ILE A 643 7.41 29.42 -14.13
C ILE A 643 6.86 30.83 -13.95
N ASN A 644 5.72 30.95 -13.29
CA ASN A 644 5.09 32.25 -13.02
C ASN A 644 5.20 32.59 -11.53
N MET A 645 5.90 33.68 -11.20
CA MET A 645 5.92 34.24 -9.85
C MET A 645 4.97 35.43 -9.77
N ARG A 646 3.95 35.35 -8.90
CA ARG A 646 3.04 36.48 -8.66
C ARG A 646 3.74 37.61 -7.89
N ALA A 647 3.17 38.80 -7.97
CA ALA A 647 3.72 39.97 -7.31
C ALA A 647 3.71 39.77 -5.78
N GLY A 648 4.89 39.87 -5.15
CA GLY A 648 5.04 39.70 -3.70
C GLY A 648 5.31 38.25 -3.24
N THR A 649 5.36 37.29 -4.15
CA THR A 649 5.75 35.90 -3.85
C THR A 649 7.17 35.82 -3.29
N ASN A 650 7.37 34.98 -2.27
CA ASN A 650 8.68 34.63 -1.73
C ASN A 650 8.87 33.11 -1.82
N VAL A 651 9.80 32.64 -2.65
CA VAL A 651 10.10 31.20 -2.79
C VAL A 651 11.42 30.89 -2.08
N GLU A 652 11.33 30.17 -0.97
CA GLU A 652 12.50 29.68 -0.23
C GLU A 652 12.83 28.27 -0.70
N VAL A 653 14.07 28.02 -1.11
CA VAL A 653 14.51 26.71 -1.61
C VAL A 653 15.57 26.15 -0.66
N ASP A 654 15.27 25.00 -0.04
CA ASP A 654 16.17 24.21 0.80
C ASP A 654 16.50 22.87 0.11
N GLY A 655 17.53 22.90 -0.74
CA GLY A 655 17.94 21.77 -1.57
C GLY A 655 18.40 22.21 -2.95
N ILE A 656 18.52 21.27 -3.88
CA ILE A 656 18.88 21.54 -5.27
C ILE A 656 17.58 21.62 -6.10
N VAL A 657 17.43 22.71 -6.85
CA VAL A 657 16.42 22.85 -7.92
C VAL A 657 17.17 23.01 -9.23
N ASN A 658 16.88 22.12 -10.18
CA ASN A 658 17.45 22.18 -11.51
C ASN A 658 16.42 22.71 -12.49
N TYR A 659 16.87 23.54 -13.41
CA TYR A 659 16.05 24.06 -14.48
C TYR A 659 16.75 23.80 -15.81
N ASP A 660 15.99 23.39 -16.81
CA ASP A 660 16.48 23.12 -18.15
C ASP A 660 15.42 23.55 -19.17
N ASN A 661 15.72 24.59 -19.95
CA ASN A 661 14.79 25.29 -20.84
C ASN A 661 13.46 25.68 -20.15
N VAL A 662 13.56 26.65 -19.24
CA VAL A 662 12.43 27.26 -18.56
C VAL A 662 12.30 28.70 -19.04
N SER A 663 11.07 29.15 -19.35
CA SER A 663 10.79 30.56 -19.69
C SER A 663 10.16 31.34 -18.55
#